data_AF-A0A1J5DZ06-F1
#
_entry.id   AF-A0A1J5DZ06-F1
#
_cell.length_a   1.000
_cell.length_b   1.000
_cell.length_c   1.000
_cell.angle_alpha   90.00
_cell.angle_beta   90.00
_cell.angle_gamma   90.00
#
_symmetry.space_group_name_H-M   'P 1'
#
loop_
_entity.id
_entity.type
_entity.pdbx_description
1 polymer ?
#
loop_
_entity_poly.entity_id
_entity_poly.type
_entity_poly.pdbx_seq_one_letter_code
_entity_poly.pdbx_strand_id
1 'polypeptide(L)'
;MIPLTWRASAHTSLRVLLALAWLATACSKGTPEPEPTEHKALAPIEDVDSDAAIEDVSSLPPLDSLTPEQQLIALATERVPWVDLGELGTSLYDARLHLHVVQGGPVYDLGEANALKLIQGRWRAPWLDPIRITEAEAEEAKLPRLANRRVVWNEGASASVRFPLADDLPTDKNYTLVIRLRPKMNQFMEVRLNSFGAIETVPLQQGWQTVKLTISPKKLNFGGENTLSFVFAGSFFEGTQRVAARFDTLRLLPEGEVERWQDEPPPGDLAVPEARILTTEHRSLGLPSPLRLDGYYVLPDHPRLRVFIGPAPYTQMPVPLTISVRSDLLERRVLFNGSIEPGAPWKPFEADLTDFAGQAVQLSFEVLEGEQGATGERPAVYLGEPAIVELRPDAPAAPTPAGDPPRPERVVIIGIDALRADRVAPAGTLTHAATPNLSRLANEGARLDALAQGAGTIVPTSSLLTGTYGDKHGVFDTATYLRTSLVTLGELFDGAGWLTSLLSTDPYITLARGYAQGFDGYRNLVEEDGPARTSRLMDVAVRVLKKASTRPQMLFMQIGGLRLPHQPDAASLVQFYSGAYAGPITVETLLNPAVLTLPLAPEDERYLNALYDAELFEIDGYVGELVRVLEETGGLDNTLLIIVGVHGEPLGEDPMLGYGNRLSNAELRVPVIVRFPPRFKPGTRPRQTIELVDLLPTVADIVGLELPEGVQGASVVKLLEGRRDNSADAVFAAAGDTHRAVAQGRYHYLLRTGDNDLLFDTLQPGREGTKDLSQTLPIARRALRDTLAIFLGYASIWEKPKFGSPSSPRSAFADYAIERGW
;
A
#
# COMPACT_ATOMS: atom_id res chain seq x y z
N MET A 1 37.50 13.61 35.95
CA MET A 1 36.55 14.52 36.63
C MET A 1 35.80 15.29 35.55
N ILE A 2 34.48 15.42 35.74
CA ILE A 2 33.44 15.76 34.76
C ILE A 2 33.79 16.92 33.80
N PRO A 3 33.58 16.76 32.48
CA PRO A 3 33.17 17.85 31.61
C PRO A 3 31.80 17.56 31.00
N LEU A 4 30.80 18.32 31.46
CA LEU A 4 29.50 18.49 30.82
C LEU A 4 29.67 19.41 29.61
N THR A 5 29.47 18.90 28.40
CA THR A 5 29.27 19.69 27.19
C THR A 5 27.81 19.58 26.77
N TRP A 6 27.07 20.67 26.96
CA TRP A 6 25.71 20.82 26.45
C TRP A 6 25.73 20.98 24.93
N ARG A 7 25.01 20.09 24.22
CA ARG A 7 24.54 20.33 22.84
C ARG A 7 23.01 20.27 22.87
N ALA A 8 22.37 21.42 22.78
CA ALA A 8 20.95 21.55 22.49
C ALA A 8 20.79 21.75 20.97
N SER A 9 19.91 20.99 20.33
CA SER A 9 19.44 21.25 18.96
C SER A 9 17.92 21.41 19.00
N ALA A 10 17.46 22.65 18.88
CA ALA A 10 16.06 23.03 18.79
C ALA A 10 15.67 23.23 17.32
N HIS A 11 14.71 22.45 16.84
CA HIS A 11 13.91 22.80 15.66
C HIS A 11 12.68 23.56 16.14
N THR A 12 12.74 24.89 16.00
CA THR A 12 11.59 25.78 16.12
C THR A 12 11.57 26.66 14.88
N SER A 13 10.44 26.63 14.17
CA SER A 13 10.27 27.14 12.82
C SER A 13 10.39 28.67 12.74
N LEU A 14 11.13 29.15 11.73
CA LEU A 14 11.44 30.57 11.43
C LEU A 14 10.19 31.49 11.28
N ARG A 15 8.98 30.91 11.11
CA ARG A 15 7.71 31.65 11.04
C ARG A 15 7.22 32.18 12.41
N VAL A 16 7.63 31.57 13.53
CA VAL A 16 7.31 32.04 14.89
C VAL A 16 8.20 33.21 15.31
N LEU A 17 9.46 33.24 14.82
CA LEU A 17 10.40 34.31 15.11
C LEU A 17 10.07 35.63 14.40
N LEU A 18 9.43 35.58 13.22
CA LEU A 18 8.99 36.79 12.50
C LEU A 18 7.70 37.40 13.09
N ALA A 19 6.78 36.57 13.59
CA ALA A 19 5.57 37.05 14.29
C ALA A 19 5.90 37.68 15.65
N LEU A 20 6.89 37.14 16.38
CA LEU A 20 7.36 37.69 17.65
C LEU A 20 8.23 38.96 17.47
N ALA A 21 8.97 39.09 16.35
CA ALA A 21 9.70 40.31 16.02
C ALA A 21 8.76 41.49 15.70
N TRP A 22 7.61 41.23 15.07
CA TRP A 22 6.60 42.27 14.81
C TRP A 22 5.91 42.73 16.11
N LEU A 23 5.56 41.80 17.00
CA LEU A 23 4.99 42.09 18.33
C LEU A 23 5.98 42.79 19.27
N ALA A 24 7.28 42.50 19.18
CA ALA A 24 8.31 43.15 20.00
C ALA A 24 8.64 44.59 19.55
N THR A 25 8.36 44.94 18.29
CA THR A 25 8.62 46.30 17.76
C THR A 25 7.44 47.25 18.05
N ALA A 26 6.24 46.73 18.31
CA ALA A 26 5.03 47.50 18.61
C ALA A 26 4.96 48.04 20.06
N CYS A 27 5.81 47.57 20.98
CA CYS A 27 5.72 47.89 22.42
C CYS A 27 6.78 48.86 22.97
N SER A 28 7.51 49.62 22.14
CA SER A 28 8.63 50.46 22.64
C SER A 28 8.56 51.97 22.38
N LYS A 29 7.38 52.57 22.13
CA LYS A 29 7.21 54.03 22.26
C LYS A 29 5.87 54.38 22.90
N GLY A 30 5.94 55.07 24.02
CA GLY A 30 4.81 55.35 24.90
C GLY A 30 3.94 56.54 24.50
N THR A 31 2.70 56.45 25.00
CA THR A 31 1.65 57.47 25.25
C THR A 31 0.83 58.00 24.08
N PRO A 32 -0.45 58.42 24.31
CA PRO A 32 -1.51 57.81 25.13
C PRO A 32 -2.84 57.63 24.34
N GLU A 33 -3.81 56.91 24.93
CA GLU A 33 -5.17 56.70 24.37
C GLU A 33 -5.91 58.01 24.02
N PRO A 34 -6.86 57.93 23.06
CA PRO A 34 -8.23 58.24 23.46
C PRO A 34 -9.32 57.29 22.91
N GLU A 35 -10.45 57.38 23.59
CA GLU A 35 -11.73 56.68 23.54
C GLU A 35 -12.54 56.71 22.20
N PRO A 36 -13.66 55.94 22.11
CA PRO A 36 -14.25 55.44 20.87
C PRO A 36 -15.31 56.37 20.26
N THR A 37 -15.38 56.44 18.93
CA THR A 37 -16.49 57.08 18.20
C THR A 37 -16.84 56.36 16.88
N GLU A 38 -18.11 55.91 16.80
CA GLU A 38 -19.11 56.00 15.70
C GLU A 38 -18.65 55.94 14.22
N HIS A 39 -19.32 55.36 13.21
CA HIS A 39 -20.60 54.66 13.00
C HIS A 39 -20.60 54.26 11.50
N LYS A 40 -21.13 53.08 11.13
CA LYS A 40 -22.22 52.96 10.13
C LYS A 40 -22.69 51.51 9.95
N ALA A 41 -24.00 51.33 10.08
CA ALA A 41 -24.75 50.10 9.87
C ALA A 41 -25.62 50.19 8.60
N LEU A 42 -25.65 49.06 7.86
CA LEU A 42 -26.75 48.34 7.18
C LEU A 42 -27.65 48.96 6.06
N ALA A 43 -27.63 48.27 4.89
CA ALA A 43 -28.69 47.81 3.92
C ALA A 43 -29.57 48.84 3.13
N PRO A 44 -30.36 48.52 2.04
CA PRO A 44 -30.68 47.23 1.34
C PRO A 44 -30.79 47.18 -0.25
N ILE A 45 -30.72 45.95 -0.81
CA ILE A 45 -31.43 45.18 -1.91
C ILE A 45 -31.62 45.67 -3.39
N GLU A 46 -31.54 44.68 -4.32
CA GLU A 46 -32.26 44.41 -5.62
C GLU A 46 -31.50 44.75 -6.94
N ASP A 47 -31.49 43.96 -8.02
CA ASP A 47 -31.76 42.54 -8.36
C ASP A 47 -31.28 42.36 -9.84
N VAL A 48 -30.83 41.17 -10.26
CA VAL A 48 -31.33 40.39 -11.42
C VAL A 48 -30.57 39.06 -11.49
N ASP A 49 -31.40 38.03 -11.46
CA ASP A 49 -31.27 36.59 -11.61
C ASP A 49 -30.64 36.12 -12.93
N SER A 50 -29.66 35.21 -12.83
CA SER A 50 -29.39 34.17 -13.85
C SER A 50 -28.66 33.00 -13.18
N ASP A 51 -29.34 31.85 -13.18
CA ASP A 51 -28.86 30.49 -12.93
C ASP A 51 -29.01 29.96 -11.50
N ALA A 52 -30.26 29.63 -11.19
CA ALA A 52 -30.69 28.74 -10.13
C ALA A 52 -29.86 27.43 -10.09
N ALA A 53 -29.02 27.30 -9.07
CA ALA A 53 -28.46 26.02 -8.65
C ALA A 53 -29.59 25.15 -8.07
N ILE A 54 -29.70 23.92 -8.56
CA ILE A 54 -30.65 22.93 -8.03
C ILE A 54 -30.13 22.49 -6.65
N GLU A 55 -30.72 23.04 -5.58
CA GLU A 55 -30.35 22.76 -4.18
C GLU A 55 -30.99 21.48 -3.58
N ASP A 56 -31.65 20.62 -4.36
CA ASP A 56 -32.23 19.37 -3.82
C ASP A 56 -32.18 18.18 -4.79
N VAL A 57 -31.10 17.39 -4.69
CA VAL A 57 -30.83 16.19 -5.50
C VAL A 57 -31.79 15.03 -5.15
N SER A 58 -32.51 15.11 -4.02
CA SER A 58 -33.46 14.06 -3.60
C SER A 58 -34.76 14.04 -4.42
N SER A 59 -34.94 15.04 -5.29
CA SER A 59 -36.11 15.23 -6.16
C SER A 59 -35.86 14.85 -7.63
N LEU A 60 -34.66 14.37 -7.99
CA LEU A 60 -34.36 13.95 -9.36
C LEU A 60 -35.18 12.70 -9.74
N PRO A 61 -35.77 12.69 -10.95
CA PRO A 61 -36.48 11.51 -11.43
C PRO A 61 -35.48 10.35 -11.70
N PRO A 62 -35.93 9.09 -11.79
CA PRO A 62 -35.06 7.91 -11.95
C PRO A 62 -34.04 8.10 -13.07
N LEU A 63 -32.82 7.56 -12.92
CA LEU A 63 -31.70 7.78 -13.85
C LEU A 63 -32.10 7.59 -15.33
N ASP A 64 -32.94 6.60 -15.62
CA ASP A 64 -33.47 6.24 -16.95
C ASP A 64 -34.37 7.31 -17.60
N SER A 65 -34.79 8.32 -16.83
CA SER A 65 -35.65 9.43 -17.27
C SER A 65 -34.90 10.75 -17.48
N LEU A 66 -33.61 10.79 -17.15
CA LEU A 66 -32.72 11.92 -17.35
C LEU A 66 -32.11 11.90 -18.77
N THR A 67 -31.80 13.07 -19.32
CA THR A 67 -31.00 13.13 -20.56
C THR A 67 -29.57 12.64 -20.28
N PRO A 68 -28.82 12.16 -21.30
CA PRO A 68 -27.45 11.70 -21.11
C PRO A 68 -26.55 12.72 -20.39
N GLU A 69 -26.71 14.02 -20.67
CA GLU A 69 -25.99 15.11 -20.00
C GLU A 69 -26.37 15.27 -18.52
N GLN A 70 -27.63 15.05 -18.16
CA GLN A 70 -28.10 15.11 -16.77
C GLN A 70 -27.67 13.87 -15.96
N GLN A 71 -27.64 12.70 -16.59
CA GLN A 71 -27.06 11.49 -15.99
C GLN A 71 -25.58 11.71 -15.66
N LEU A 72 -24.83 12.35 -16.57
CA LEU A 72 -23.43 12.73 -16.38
C LEU A 72 -23.19 13.69 -15.21
N ILE A 73 -24.07 14.69 -15.03
CA ILE A 73 -24.00 15.66 -13.91
C ILE A 73 -24.37 14.99 -12.58
N ALA A 74 -25.43 14.17 -12.54
CA ALA A 74 -25.82 13.44 -11.34
C ALA A 74 -24.70 12.49 -10.85
N LEU A 75 -24.07 11.78 -11.79
CA LEU A 75 -22.93 10.89 -11.52
C LEU A 75 -21.66 11.62 -11.07
N ALA A 76 -21.48 12.89 -11.44
CA ALA A 76 -20.33 13.70 -11.01
C ALA A 76 -20.47 14.18 -9.54
N THR A 77 -21.69 14.17 -8.99
CA THR A 77 -21.98 14.66 -7.63
C THR A 77 -22.11 13.57 -6.57
N GLU A 78 -22.23 12.29 -6.97
CA GLU A 78 -22.33 11.18 -6.03
C GLU A 78 -20.96 10.64 -5.61
N ARG A 79 -20.73 10.55 -4.30
CA ARG A 79 -19.53 9.99 -3.67
C ARG A 79 -19.49 8.46 -3.82
N VAL A 80 -19.24 7.98 -5.04
CA VAL A 80 -18.83 6.60 -5.32
C VAL A 80 -17.33 6.47 -5.02
N PRO A 81 -16.79 5.30 -4.60
CA PRO A 81 -15.34 5.11 -4.54
C PRO A 81 -14.75 5.10 -5.95
N TRP A 82 -13.83 6.02 -6.26
CA TRP A 82 -13.17 6.14 -7.57
C TRP A 82 -11.72 5.64 -7.48
N VAL A 83 -11.25 4.96 -8.53
CA VAL A 83 -9.85 5.02 -8.93
C VAL A 83 -9.81 6.01 -10.09
N ASP A 84 -9.71 7.29 -9.78
CA ASP A 84 -9.56 8.31 -10.80
C ASP A 84 -8.15 8.15 -11.39
N LEU A 85 -8.04 7.77 -12.66
CA LEU A 85 -6.83 7.70 -13.50
C LEU A 85 -6.32 9.10 -13.94
N GLY A 86 -7.08 10.18 -13.74
CA GLY A 86 -6.71 11.58 -13.99
C GLY A 86 -6.34 12.36 -12.71
N GLU A 87 -6.90 11.95 -11.57
CA GLU A 87 -6.41 12.28 -10.22
C GLU A 87 -5.35 11.29 -9.73
N LEU A 88 -5.29 10.05 -10.24
CA LEU A 88 -4.02 9.43 -10.61
C LEU A 88 -3.52 10.22 -11.82
N GLY A 89 -3.19 11.47 -11.58
CA GLY A 89 -1.82 11.79 -11.88
C GLY A 89 -0.99 10.58 -11.40
N THR A 90 -0.66 9.67 -12.32
CA THR A 90 0.70 9.67 -12.82
C THR A 90 1.24 11.02 -12.42
N SER A 91 1.96 11.07 -11.31
CA SER A 91 2.80 12.20 -11.09
C SER A 91 3.77 12.09 -12.27
N LEU A 92 3.35 12.65 -13.41
CA LEU A 92 4.13 12.74 -14.63
C LEU A 92 5.22 13.76 -14.42
N TYR A 93 5.06 14.54 -13.36
CA TYR A 93 6.10 15.37 -12.81
C TYR A 93 7.12 14.49 -12.03
N ASP A 94 6.78 13.65 -11.04
CA ASP A 94 7.77 12.95 -10.17
C ASP A 94 7.39 11.54 -9.63
N ALA A 95 6.28 10.93 -10.00
CA ALA A 95 6.06 9.49 -9.95
C ALA A 95 5.95 8.98 -11.39
N ARG A 96 7.03 9.13 -12.17
CA ARG A 96 7.14 8.82 -13.61
C ARG A 96 6.87 7.35 -13.91
N LEU A 97 5.62 6.95 -13.72
CA LEU A 97 4.95 5.82 -14.32
C LEU A 97 5.48 5.69 -15.74
N HIS A 98 5.88 4.46 -16.08
CA HIS A 98 6.66 4.15 -17.25
C HIS A 98 6.04 4.72 -18.51
N LEU A 99 6.51 5.90 -18.89
CA LEU A 99 6.11 6.52 -20.13
C LEU A 99 6.83 5.79 -21.25
N HIS A 100 6.17 4.79 -21.82
CA HIS A 100 6.63 4.13 -23.02
C HIS A 100 6.43 5.05 -24.21
N VAL A 101 7.27 6.06 -24.41
CA VAL A 101 7.29 6.80 -25.68
C VAL A 101 7.75 5.85 -26.77
N VAL A 102 6.81 5.22 -27.46
CA VAL A 102 7.10 4.36 -28.61
C VAL A 102 6.92 5.17 -29.88
N GLN A 103 8.00 5.88 -30.24
CA GLN A 103 8.48 5.87 -31.61
C GLN A 103 10.01 5.80 -31.54
N GLY A 104 10.56 4.69 -32.01
CA GLY A 104 11.99 4.44 -31.89
C GLY A 104 12.47 3.94 -30.57
N GLY A 105 11.65 3.17 -29.86
CA GLY A 105 12.02 2.44 -28.66
C GLY A 105 11.81 3.21 -27.37
N PRO A 106 11.75 2.50 -26.24
CA PRO A 106 11.34 3.11 -24.98
C PRO A 106 12.39 4.10 -24.46
N VAL A 107 11.92 5.30 -24.14
CA VAL A 107 12.66 6.34 -23.43
C VAL A 107 12.35 6.22 -21.94
N TYR A 108 13.35 5.90 -21.12
CA TYR A 108 13.23 5.83 -19.66
C TYR A 108 13.85 7.09 -19.04
N ASP A 109 13.02 8.07 -18.72
CA ASP A 109 13.50 9.22 -17.95
C ASP A 109 13.81 8.77 -16.51
N LEU A 110 15.07 8.93 -16.07
CA LEU A 110 15.57 8.41 -14.78
C LEU A 110 15.43 9.41 -13.61
N GLY A 111 14.78 10.55 -13.81
CA GLY A 111 14.43 11.50 -12.73
C GLY A 111 13.13 11.16 -12.01
N GLU A 112 13.08 11.62 -10.75
CA GLU A 112 12.09 11.55 -9.64
C GLU A 112 11.21 10.31 -9.40
N ALA A 113 10.92 9.43 -10.36
CA ALA A 113 10.59 8.05 -10.00
C ALA A 113 10.84 7.06 -11.11
N ASN A 114 11.38 5.91 -10.72
CA ASN A 114 10.94 4.64 -11.28
C ASN A 114 11.39 3.48 -10.39
N ALA A 115 10.46 3.01 -9.56
CA ALA A 115 10.52 1.77 -8.78
C ALA A 115 11.65 1.64 -7.75
N LEU A 116 11.44 0.68 -6.85
CA LEU A 116 12.38 0.21 -5.83
C LEU A 116 13.80 0.06 -6.35
N LYS A 117 14.74 0.83 -5.78
CA LYS A 117 16.16 0.51 -5.91
C LYS A 117 16.61 -0.25 -4.67
N LEU A 118 17.24 -1.39 -4.87
CA LEU A 118 18.04 -2.00 -3.82
C LEU A 118 19.40 -1.29 -3.77
N ILE A 119 19.58 -0.44 -2.78
CA ILE A 119 20.83 0.27 -2.55
C ILE A 119 21.49 -0.33 -1.30
N GLN A 120 22.68 -0.91 -1.48
CA GLN A 120 23.46 -1.49 -0.37
C GLN A 120 22.67 -2.51 0.47
N GLY A 121 21.79 -3.29 -0.16
CA GLY A 121 20.97 -4.29 0.53
C GLY A 121 19.77 -3.73 1.30
N ARG A 122 19.46 -2.44 1.16
CA ARG A 122 18.24 -1.80 1.69
C ARG A 122 17.36 -1.30 0.56
N TRP A 123 16.05 -1.46 0.73
CA TRP A 123 15.06 -0.93 -0.18
C TRP A 123 14.93 0.58 0.05
N ARG A 124 15.27 1.36 -0.97
CA ARG A 124 14.98 2.79 -1.00
C ARG A 124 14.25 3.13 -2.28
N ALA A 125 13.36 4.11 -2.20
CA ALA A 125 13.08 4.98 -3.31
C ALA A 125 14.13 6.11 -3.22
N PRO A 126 15.31 6.00 -3.86
CA PRO A 126 16.37 7.02 -3.75
C PRO A 126 15.93 8.41 -4.23
N TRP A 127 14.78 8.46 -4.88
CA TRP A 127 14.11 9.64 -5.39
C TRP A 127 13.28 10.39 -4.35
N LEU A 128 13.05 9.81 -3.17
CA LEU A 128 12.22 10.45 -2.12
C LEU A 128 13.02 11.18 -1.04
N ASP A 129 14.34 11.09 -1.12
CA ASP A 129 15.23 12.10 -0.54
C ASP A 129 16.36 12.36 -1.54
N PRO A 130 16.05 12.92 -2.73
CA PRO A 130 17.11 13.30 -3.63
C PRO A 130 17.93 14.34 -2.86
N ILE A 131 19.25 14.14 -2.75
CA ILE A 131 20.12 15.27 -2.43
C ILE A 131 19.83 16.30 -3.52
N ARG A 132 19.05 17.31 -3.14
CA ARG A 132 18.67 18.41 -4.01
C ARG A 132 19.96 19.07 -4.43
N ILE A 133 20.29 18.99 -5.72
CA ILE A 133 21.30 19.90 -6.23
C ILE A 133 20.63 21.26 -6.35
N THR A 134 21.23 22.24 -5.70
CA THR A 134 20.81 23.63 -5.79
C THR A 134 20.93 24.09 -7.24
N GLU A 135 20.16 25.11 -7.61
CA GLU A 135 20.29 25.77 -8.92
C GLU A 135 21.75 26.17 -9.19
N ALA A 136 22.47 26.62 -8.15
CA ALA A 136 23.90 26.91 -8.20
C ALA A 136 24.77 25.71 -8.59
N GLU A 137 24.50 24.50 -8.06
CA GLU A 137 25.25 23.29 -8.41
C GLU A 137 24.92 22.77 -9.82
N ALA A 138 23.70 23.03 -10.30
CA ALA A 138 23.31 22.73 -11.68
C ALA A 138 24.01 23.68 -12.68
N GLU A 139 24.07 24.97 -12.34
CA GLU A 139 24.79 25.99 -13.11
C GLU A 139 26.30 25.74 -13.14
N GLU A 140 26.91 25.42 -11.99
CA GLU A 140 28.34 25.04 -11.91
C GLU A 140 28.66 23.85 -12.81
N ALA A 141 27.74 22.89 -12.90
CA ALA A 141 27.89 21.70 -13.72
C ALA A 141 27.61 21.92 -15.22
N LYS A 142 27.29 23.15 -15.64
CA LYS A 142 26.86 23.50 -17.01
C LYS A 142 25.77 22.58 -17.55
N LEU A 143 24.85 22.18 -16.67
CA LEU A 143 23.69 21.43 -17.11
C LEU A 143 22.82 22.34 -17.99
N PRO A 144 22.31 21.86 -19.14
CA PRO A 144 21.35 22.63 -19.92
C PRO A 144 20.18 23.02 -19.01
N ARG A 145 19.81 24.32 -19.01
CA ARG A 145 18.63 24.83 -18.30
C ARG A 145 17.38 24.21 -18.93
N LEU A 146 17.05 23.02 -18.48
CA LEU A 146 15.83 22.33 -18.78
C LEU A 146 14.89 22.69 -17.64
N ALA A 147 13.88 23.53 -17.94
CA ALA A 147 12.87 23.94 -16.97
C ALA A 147 12.42 22.70 -16.17
N ASN A 148 12.58 22.76 -14.84
CA ASN A 148 12.13 21.78 -13.87
C ASN A 148 12.82 20.39 -13.80
N ARG A 149 13.97 20.14 -14.44
CA ARG A 149 14.66 18.84 -14.28
C ARG A 149 15.59 18.78 -13.06
N ARG A 150 15.23 17.95 -12.08
CA ARG A 150 16.07 17.62 -10.91
C ARG A 150 16.89 16.34 -11.16
N VAL A 151 18.20 16.42 -10.93
CA VAL A 151 19.13 15.29 -11.12
C VAL A 151 19.25 14.49 -9.83
N VAL A 152 19.01 13.19 -9.89
CA VAL A 152 19.00 12.30 -8.71
C VAL A 152 20.37 11.66 -8.50
N TRP A 153 20.78 11.57 -7.23
CA TRP A 153 21.95 10.80 -6.81
C TRP A 153 21.58 9.35 -6.54
N ASN A 154 22.32 8.42 -7.15
CA ASN A 154 22.22 7.01 -6.74
C ASN A 154 23.14 6.77 -5.55
N GLU A 155 22.55 6.49 -4.40
CA GLU A 155 23.32 6.03 -3.26
C GLU A 155 23.94 4.65 -3.54
N GLY A 156 25.15 4.40 -3.04
CA GLY A 156 25.85 3.12 -3.12
C GLY A 156 26.70 2.91 -4.39
N ALA A 157 27.18 1.68 -4.55
CA ALA A 157 28.04 1.24 -5.66
C ALA A 157 27.25 0.46 -6.74
N SER A 158 25.92 0.37 -6.63
CA SER A 158 25.09 -0.32 -7.59
C SER A 158 23.69 0.28 -7.66
N ALA A 159 23.07 0.21 -8.84
CA ALA A 159 21.68 0.60 -9.05
C ALA A 159 21.03 -0.33 -10.09
N SER A 160 19.76 -0.68 -9.90
CA SER A 160 18.96 -1.42 -10.88
C SER A 160 17.75 -0.60 -11.31
N VAL A 161 17.33 -0.74 -12.56
CA VAL A 161 16.10 -0.20 -13.14
C VAL A 161 15.38 -1.36 -13.80
N ARG A 162 14.08 -1.50 -13.56
CA ARG A 162 13.26 -2.52 -14.22
C ARG A 162 12.26 -1.86 -15.13
N PHE A 163 11.96 -2.43 -16.28
CA PHE A 163 11.02 -1.88 -17.25
C PHE A 163 10.34 -2.96 -18.11
N PRO A 164 9.07 -2.77 -18.48
CA PRO A 164 8.42 -3.65 -19.44
C PRO A 164 8.84 -3.33 -20.87
N LEU A 165 8.65 -4.25 -21.80
CA LEU A 165 8.67 -3.96 -23.24
C LEU A 165 7.37 -4.43 -23.86
N ALA A 166 6.81 -3.61 -24.76
CA ALA A 166 5.68 -4.05 -25.55
C ALA A 166 6.10 -5.17 -26.52
N ASP A 167 5.21 -6.11 -26.76
CA ASP A 167 5.39 -7.28 -27.63
C ASP A 167 5.30 -6.94 -29.12
N ASP A 168 4.75 -5.78 -29.45
CA ASP A 168 4.67 -5.23 -30.80
C ASP A 168 5.91 -4.42 -31.23
N LEU A 169 6.93 -4.33 -30.36
CA LEU A 169 8.21 -3.69 -30.71
C LEU A 169 9.04 -4.55 -31.69
N PRO A 170 9.85 -3.94 -32.57
CA PRO A 170 10.68 -4.67 -33.53
C PRO A 170 11.63 -5.66 -32.86
N THR A 171 11.51 -6.95 -33.18
CA THR A 171 12.36 -8.02 -32.60
C THR A 171 13.52 -8.42 -33.52
N ASP A 172 13.54 -7.89 -34.75
CA ASP A 172 14.51 -8.19 -35.80
C ASP A 172 15.70 -7.21 -35.83
N LYS A 173 15.61 -6.10 -35.08
CA LYS A 173 16.64 -5.06 -35.00
C LYS A 173 17.40 -5.09 -33.68
N ASN A 174 18.67 -4.69 -33.69
CA ASN A 174 19.37 -4.38 -32.44
C ASN A 174 18.78 -3.12 -31.80
N TYR A 175 19.10 -2.93 -30.53
CA TYR A 175 18.75 -1.73 -29.78
C TYR A 175 20.02 -1.02 -29.31
N THR A 176 19.97 0.30 -29.21
CA THR A 176 21.01 1.15 -28.65
C THR A 176 20.52 1.66 -27.30
N LEU A 177 21.18 1.24 -26.23
CA LEU A 177 21.01 1.80 -24.89
C LEU A 177 21.87 3.05 -24.76
N VAL A 178 21.24 4.21 -24.66
CA VAL A 178 21.87 5.50 -24.41
C VAL A 178 21.74 5.87 -22.94
N ILE A 179 22.86 6.04 -22.25
CA ILE A 179 22.91 6.38 -20.82
C ILE A 179 23.65 7.71 -20.71
N ARG A 180 22.99 8.75 -20.20
CA ARG A 180 23.66 10.01 -19.84
C ARG A 180 23.88 10.04 -18.34
N LEU A 181 25.14 10.09 -17.93
CA LEU A 181 25.53 9.99 -16.53
C LEU A 181 26.78 10.83 -16.23
N ARG A 182 27.00 11.12 -14.94
CA ARG A 182 28.22 11.74 -14.42
C ARG A 182 28.72 10.93 -13.22
N PRO A 183 29.87 10.23 -13.30
CA PRO A 183 30.42 9.54 -12.16
C PRO A 183 30.99 10.55 -11.14
N LYS A 184 31.05 10.15 -9.87
CA LYS A 184 31.68 10.97 -8.82
C LYS A 184 33.20 11.11 -9.05
N MET A 185 33.83 10.07 -9.57
CA MET A 185 35.23 10.10 -9.99
C MET A 185 35.50 9.13 -11.14
N ASN A 186 36.73 9.15 -11.64
CA ASN A 186 37.16 8.19 -12.66
C ASN A 186 37.05 6.77 -12.10
N GLN A 187 36.27 5.93 -12.76
CA GLN A 187 35.98 4.57 -12.32
C GLN A 187 35.42 3.73 -13.48
N PHE A 188 35.10 2.47 -13.21
CA PHE A 188 34.38 1.63 -14.16
C PHE A 188 32.94 1.44 -13.72
N MET A 189 32.06 1.28 -14.70
CA MET A 189 30.68 0.86 -14.52
C MET A 189 30.43 -0.39 -15.36
N GLU A 190 30.09 -1.48 -14.72
CA GLU A 190 29.57 -2.68 -15.35
C GLU A 190 28.07 -2.52 -15.58
N VAL A 191 27.62 -2.71 -16.82
CA VAL A 191 26.20 -2.68 -17.19
C VAL A 191 25.73 -4.10 -17.43
N ARG A 192 24.69 -4.53 -16.73
CA ARG A 192 24.08 -5.87 -16.81
C ARG A 192 22.64 -5.76 -17.27
N LEU A 193 22.19 -6.71 -18.08
CA LEU A 193 20.79 -6.78 -18.52
C LEU A 193 20.24 -8.18 -18.26
N ASN A 194 19.11 -8.23 -17.58
CA ASN A 194 18.42 -9.46 -17.19
C ASN A 194 19.40 -10.42 -16.49
N SER A 195 19.15 -11.72 -16.61
CA SER A 195 20.02 -12.76 -16.03
C SER A 195 21.27 -13.05 -16.86
N PHE A 196 21.54 -12.31 -17.95
CA PHE A 196 22.55 -12.65 -18.95
C PHE A 196 24.00 -12.21 -18.61
N GLY A 197 24.26 -11.76 -17.39
CA GLY A 197 25.59 -11.24 -17.00
C GLY A 197 25.88 -9.86 -17.61
N ALA A 198 27.15 -9.44 -17.56
CA ALA A 198 27.58 -8.14 -18.08
C ALA A 198 27.30 -8.00 -19.58
N ILE A 199 26.62 -6.92 -19.98
CA ILE A 199 26.61 -6.44 -21.36
C ILE A 199 28.01 -5.91 -21.69
N GLU A 200 28.50 -4.99 -20.85
CA GLU A 200 29.76 -4.29 -21.06
C GLU A 200 30.29 -3.68 -19.75
N THR A 201 31.62 -3.53 -19.65
CA THR A 201 32.27 -2.75 -18.60
C THR A 201 32.82 -1.46 -19.19
N VAL A 202 32.25 -0.33 -18.77
CA VAL A 202 32.49 0.98 -19.37
C VAL A 202 33.44 1.79 -18.48
N PRO A 203 34.59 2.26 -19.00
CA PRO A 203 35.42 3.24 -18.29
C PRO A 203 34.70 4.59 -18.26
N LEU A 204 34.56 5.17 -17.08
CA LEU A 204 33.91 6.45 -16.86
C LEU A 204 34.93 7.50 -16.42
N GLN A 205 34.85 8.68 -17.03
CA GLN A 205 35.65 9.85 -16.68
C GLN A 205 34.83 10.87 -15.88
N GLN A 206 35.47 11.68 -15.05
CA GLN A 206 34.80 12.80 -14.39
C GLN A 206 34.10 13.73 -15.39
N GLY A 207 32.93 14.21 -15.00
CA GLY A 207 32.08 15.06 -15.84
C GLY A 207 30.91 14.30 -16.46
N TRP A 208 30.03 15.04 -17.12
CA TRP A 208 28.89 14.46 -17.84
C TRP A 208 29.36 13.77 -19.11
N GLN A 209 28.88 12.55 -19.33
CA GLN A 209 29.15 11.80 -20.54
C GLN A 209 27.93 10.98 -20.97
N THR A 210 27.91 10.62 -22.25
CA THR A 210 26.90 9.75 -22.82
C THR A 210 27.54 8.43 -23.22
N VAL A 211 27.05 7.34 -22.64
CA VAL A 211 27.45 5.97 -22.94
C VAL A 211 26.41 5.38 -23.89
N LYS A 212 26.84 4.75 -24.98
CA LYS A 212 25.96 4.06 -25.94
C LYS A 212 26.37 2.60 -26.04
N LEU A 213 25.43 1.68 -25.79
CA LEU A 213 25.67 0.24 -25.79
C LEU A 213 24.71 -0.45 -26.75
N THR A 214 25.21 -1.35 -27.58
CA THR A 214 24.36 -2.13 -28.49
C THR A 214 23.83 -3.38 -27.78
N ILE A 215 22.51 -3.57 -27.79
CA ILE A 215 21.79 -4.68 -27.18
C ILE A 215 21.14 -5.50 -28.28
N SER A 216 21.44 -6.80 -28.31
CA SER A 216 20.74 -7.74 -29.18
C SER A 216 19.31 -7.96 -28.69
N PRO A 217 18.29 -8.02 -29.58
CA PRO A 217 16.90 -8.24 -29.17
C PRO A 217 16.73 -9.58 -28.45
N LYS A 218 17.59 -10.57 -28.71
CA LYS A 218 17.59 -11.87 -28.01
C LYS A 218 17.88 -11.78 -26.51
N LYS A 219 18.43 -10.66 -26.02
CA LYS A 219 18.68 -10.41 -24.60
C LYS A 219 17.52 -9.68 -23.91
N LEU A 220 16.52 -9.24 -24.67
CA LEU A 220 15.36 -8.50 -24.19
C LEU A 220 14.14 -9.42 -24.09
N ASN A 221 13.33 -9.20 -23.05
CA ASN A 221 12.05 -9.85 -22.86
C ASN A 221 10.95 -8.96 -23.43
N PHE A 222 10.52 -9.23 -24.66
CA PHE A 222 9.37 -8.54 -25.28
C PHE A 222 8.05 -9.08 -24.69
N GLY A 223 7.08 -8.19 -24.48
CA GLY A 223 5.84 -8.51 -23.76
C GLY A 223 6.00 -8.75 -22.26
N GLY A 224 7.20 -8.50 -21.71
CA GLY A 224 7.52 -8.80 -20.33
C GLY A 224 8.54 -7.84 -19.72
N GLU A 225 8.98 -8.20 -18.51
CA GLU A 225 9.86 -7.38 -17.69
C GLU A 225 11.35 -7.56 -18.03
N ASN A 226 12.08 -6.46 -17.99
CA ASN A 226 13.52 -6.39 -18.16
C ASN A 226 14.15 -5.68 -16.97
N THR A 227 15.36 -6.09 -16.59
CA THR A 227 16.15 -5.46 -15.51
C THR A 227 17.48 -5.00 -16.06
N LEU A 228 17.80 -3.72 -15.91
CA LEU A 228 19.09 -3.14 -16.22
C LEU A 228 19.79 -2.74 -14.92
N SER A 229 20.96 -3.32 -14.66
CA SER A 229 21.76 -3.04 -13.47
C SER A 229 23.09 -2.38 -13.82
N PHE A 230 23.49 -1.43 -13.00
CA PHE A 230 24.74 -0.69 -13.06
C PHE A 230 25.54 -1.00 -11.81
N VAL A 231 26.75 -1.52 -11.95
CA VAL A 231 27.66 -1.82 -10.83
C VAL A 231 28.93 -1.00 -11.01
N PHE A 232 29.23 -0.15 -10.05
CA PHE A 232 30.38 0.75 -10.05
C PHE A 232 31.53 0.16 -9.25
N ALA A 233 32.76 0.40 -9.72
CA ALA A 233 33.96 -0.07 -9.02
C ALA A 233 34.13 0.54 -7.61
N GLY A 234 33.49 1.67 -7.32
CA GLY A 234 33.52 2.31 -6.01
C GLY A 234 32.36 3.27 -5.76
N SER A 235 32.25 3.75 -4.52
CA SER A 235 31.35 4.84 -4.12
C SER A 235 32.02 5.70 -3.06
N PHE A 236 31.70 6.98 -3.03
CA PHE A 236 32.37 8.01 -2.22
C PHE A 236 31.37 8.77 -1.36
N PHE A 237 31.81 9.35 -0.26
CA PHE A 237 30.93 10.13 0.61
C PHE A 237 30.65 11.52 0.04
N GLU A 238 29.40 11.94 0.16
CA GLU A 238 28.92 13.29 -0.08
C GLU A 238 27.90 13.64 1.00
N GLY A 239 28.29 14.55 1.89
CA GLY A 239 27.63 14.67 3.19
C GLY A 239 27.66 13.34 3.94
N THR A 240 26.50 12.82 4.30
CA THR A 240 26.31 11.53 5.00
C THR A 240 26.06 10.34 4.07
N GLN A 241 25.90 10.57 2.75
CA GLN A 241 25.52 9.54 1.80
C GLN A 241 26.72 9.01 1.00
N ARG A 242 26.69 7.74 0.62
CA ARG A 242 27.68 7.16 -0.31
C ARG A 242 27.12 7.24 -1.72
N VAL A 243 27.88 7.71 -2.69
CA VAL A 243 27.42 7.91 -4.07
C VAL A 243 28.47 7.46 -5.09
N ALA A 244 28.04 6.76 -6.14
CA ALA A 244 28.89 6.38 -7.27
C ALA A 244 28.74 7.29 -8.49
N ALA A 245 27.51 7.58 -8.93
CA ALA A 245 27.24 8.38 -10.12
C ALA A 245 25.86 9.06 -10.09
N ARG A 246 25.72 10.13 -10.86
CA ARG A 246 24.45 10.79 -11.21
C ARG A 246 23.97 10.28 -12.57
N PHE A 247 22.68 10.07 -12.72
CA PHE A 247 22.05 9.74 -14.00
C PHE A 247 21.15 10.90 -14.42
N ASP A 248 21.17 11.23 -15.70
CA ASP A 248 20.27 12.20 -16.33
C ASP A 248 19.18 11.45 -17.10
N THR A 249 19.57 10.62 -18.07
CA THR A 249 18.61 9.93 -18.94
C THR A 249 19.05 8.51 -19.28
N LEU A 250 18.07 7.62 -19.49
CA LEU A 250 18.26 6.28 -20.06
C LEU A 250 17.33 6.09 -21.26
N ARG A 251 17.83 5.65 -22.40
CA ARG A 251 17.00 5.43 -23.60
C ARG A 251 17.37 4.12 -24.25
N LEU A 252 16.40 3.37 -24.75
CA LEU A 252 16.62 2.15 -25.49
C LEU A 252 15.96 2.29 -26.85
N LEU A 253 16.75 2.39 -27.92
CA LEU A 253 16.25 2.76 -29.25
C LEU A 253 16.56 1.66 -30.29
N PRO A 254 15.64 1.21 -31.17
CA PRO A 254 15.96 0.30 -32.26
C PRO A 254 17.01 0.89 -33.19
N GLU A 255 17.78 0.01 -33.80
CA GLU A 255 18.80 0.37 -34.78
C GLU A 255 18.18 1.11 -35.98
N GLY A 256 18.78 2.25 -36.34
CA GLY A 256 18.31 3.12 -37.43
C GLY A 256 17.35 4.24 -37.01
N GLU A 257 16.91 4.27 -35.75
CA GLU A 257 16.11 5.36 -35.19
C GLU A 257 17.03 6.51 -34.73
N VAL A 258 16.72 7.74 -35.14
CA VAL A 258 17.51 8.92 -34.79
C VAL A 258 17.16 9.37 -33.37
N GLU A 259 18.15 9.78 -32.57
CA GLU A 259 17.92 10.52 -31.33
C GLU A 259 17.22 11.85 -31.64
N ARG A 260 15.89 11.84 -31.80
CA ARG A 260 15.09 13.07 -32.04
C ARG A 260 15.07 14.00 -30.82
N TRP A 261 15.51 13.51 -29.65
CA TRP A 261 15.34 14.15 -28.34
C TRP A 261 16.66 14.63 -27.71
N GLN A 262 17.70 14.96 -28.50
CA GLN A 262 18.96 15.48 -27.94
C GLN A 262 18.81 16.89 -27.33
N ASP A 263 17.89 17.69 -27.86
CA ASP A 263 17.67 19.10 -27.46
C ASP A 263 16.24 19.39 -26.94
N GLU A 264 15.30 18.45 -27.09
CA GLU A 264 13.95 18.58 -26.56
C GLU A 264 13.87 18.01 -25.14
N PRO A 265 13.15 18.65 -24.21
CA PRO A 265 12.85 18.01 -22.95
C PRO A 265 12.18 16.64 -23.23
N PRO A 266 12.57 15.54 -22.56
CA PRO A 266 11.68 14.42 -22.25
C PRO A 266 10.26 14.89 -21.96
N PRO A 267 9.24 14.03 -22.08
CA PRO A 267 7.83 14.38 -21.94
C PRO A 267 7.41 14.93 -20.55
N GLY A 268 8.29 15.55 -19.77
CA GLY A 268 7.96 16.34 -18.59
C GLY A 268 7.04 17.54 -18.84
N ASP A 269 6.55 17.71 -20.08
CA ASP A 269 5.42 18.58 -20.40
C ASP A 269 4.18 17.75 -20.81
N LEU A 270 3.97 16.56 -20.23
CA LEU A 270 2.60 16.08 -20.03
C LEU A 270 1.98 16.97 -18.95
N ALA A 271 1.73 18.22 -19.32
CA ALA A 271 1.09 19.17 -18.45
C ALA A 271 -0.21 18.54 -17.94
N VAL A 272 -0.59 18.89 -16.71
CA VAL A 272 -1.98 18.80 -16.28
C VAL A 272 -2.61 20.15 -16.58
N PRO A 273 -3.02 20.46 -17.82
CA PRO A 273 -3.82 21.63 -18.05
C PRO A 273 -5.18 21.40 -17.40
N GLU A 274 -5.69 22.44 -16.77
CA GLU A 274 -7.12 22.54 -16.54
C GLU A 274 -7.76 22.72 -17.91
N ALA A 275 -8.42 21.66 -18.39
CA ALA A 275 -9.18 21.72 -19.63
C ALA A 275 -10.64 21.95 -19.28
N ARG A 276 -11.25 22.94 -19.90
CA ARG A 276 -12.67 23.18 -19.73
C ARG A 276 -13.47 22.19 -20.57
N ILE A 277 -14.13 21.24 -19.91
CA ILE A 277 -15.05 20.29 -20.53
C ILE A 277 -16.46 20.81 -20.25
N LEU A 278 -17.20 21.14 -21.32
CA LEU A 278 -18.50 21.81 -21.22
C LEU A 278 -18.38 23.16 -20.47
N THR A 279 -18.83 23.23 -19.22
CA THR A 279 -18.81 24.41 -18.35
C THR A 279 -17.76 24.33 -17.24
N THR A 280 -17.22 23.15 -16.96
CA THR A 280 -16.43 22.82 -15.78
C THR A 280 -14.96 22.65 -16.16
N GLU A 281 -14.03 23.06 -15.31
CA GLU A 281 -12.61 22.77 -15.49
C GLU A 281 -12.29 21.39 -14.93
N HIS A 282 -11.62 20.58 -15.73
CA HIS A 282 -11.22 19.23 -15.39
C HIS A 282 -9.71 19.10 -15.51
N ARG A 283 -9.11 18.36 -14.58
CA ARG A 283 -7.70 17.95 -14.69
C ARG A 283 -7.56 16.98 -15.85
N SER A 284 -6.59 17.26 -16.71
CA SER A 284 -6.42 16.52 -17.95
C SER A 284 -4.99 16.08 -18.14
N LEU A 285 -4.80 14.94 -18.79
CA LEU A 285 -3.50 14.42 -19.17
C LEU A 285 -3.28 14.65 -20.66
N GLY A 286 -2.33 15.53 -21.02
CA GLY A 286 -1.99 15.77 -22.42
C GLY A 286 -1.02 14.75 -23.00
N LEU A 287 -1.42 14.01 -24.03
CA LEU A 287 -0.63 13.02 -24.77
C LEU A 287 -0.17 13.56 -26.13
N PRO A 288 1.07 14.07 -26.27
CA PRO A 288 1.60 14.53 -27.54
C PRO A 288 1.88 13.37 -28.50
N SER A 289 1.61 13.59 -29.79
CA SER A 289 1.94 12.65 -30.85
C SER A 289 3.44 12.66 -31.15
N PRO A 290 4.10 11.50 -31.30
CA PRO A 290 3.64 10.15 -30.95
C PRO A 290 3.94 9.82 -29.48
N LEU A 291 3.02 9.13 -28.81
CA LEU A 291 3.20 8.68 -27.43
C LEU A 291 2.36 7.44 -27.14
N ARG A 292 2.92 6.50 -26.39
CA ARG A 292 2.15 5.45 -25.73
C ARG A 292 2.27 5.60 -24.22
N LEU A 293 1.15 5.46 -23.52
CA LEU A 293 1.08 5.43 -22.08
C LEU A 293 0.48 4.10 -21.64
N ASP A 294 1.22 3.37 -20.81
CA ASP A 294 0.79 2.08 -20.27
C ASP A 294 0.60 2.18 -18.75
N GLY A 295 -0.58 1.81 -18.27
CA GLY A 295 -0.89 1.64 -16.84
C GLY A 295 -1.16 0.18 -16.50
N TYR A 296 -0.78 -0.24 -15.29
CA TYR A 296 -0.91 -1.62 -14.83
C TYR A 296 -1.75 -1.67 -13.55
N TYR A 297 -2.90 -2.36 -13.60
CA TYR A 297 -3.91 -2.31 -12.53
C TYR A 297 -4.48 -3.68 -12.23
N VAL A 298 -4.76 -3.99 -10.97
CA VAL A 298 -5.63 -5.13 -10.61
C VAL A 298 -7.07 -4.63 -10.60
N LEU A 299 -7.92 -5.22 -11.44
CA LEU A 299 -9.29 -4.75 -11.60
C LEU A 299 -10.24 -5.30 -10.52
N PRO A 300 -11.23 -4.50 -10.06
CA PRO A 300 -12.31 -4.97 -9.18
C PRO A 300 -13.28 -5.92 -9.91
N ASP A 301 -14.39 -6.27 -9.25
CA ASP A 301 -15.40 -7.24 -9.76
C ASP A 301 -16.23 -6.70 -10.95
N HIS A 302 -16.55 -5.40 -10.98
CA HIS A 302 -17.36 -4.77 -12.04
C HIS A 302 -16.70 -3.52 -12.65
N PRO A 303 -15.49 -3.66 -13.21
CA PRO A 303 -14.69 -2.54 -13.66
C PRO A 303 -15.23 -1.92 -14.95
N ARG A 304 -15.25 -0.59 -15.00
CA ARG A 304 -15.45 0.22 -16.21
C ARG A 304 -14.35 1.26 -16.32
N LEU A 305 -13.81 1.42 -17.52
CA LEU A 305 -12.99 2.59 -17.84
C LEU A 305 -13.93 3.75 -18.18
N ARG A 306 -13.73 4.89 -17.55
CA ARG A 306 -14.32 6.19 -17.93
C ARG A 306 -13.18 7.13 -18.28
N VAL A 307 -13.33 7.96 -19.30
CA VAL A 307 -12.35 8.99 -19.66
C VAL A 307 -13.01 10.02 -20.56
N PHE A 308 -12.70 11.30 -20.37
CA PHE A 308 -13.05 12.32 -21.34
C PHE A 308 -11.92 12.48 -22.35
N ILE A 309 -12.24 12.48 -23.64
CA ILE A 309 -11.27 12.56 -24.72
C ILE A 309 -11.52 13.84 -25.51
N GLY A 310 -10.48 14.65 -25.69
CA GLY A 310 -10.54 15.85 -26.53
C GLY A 310 -9.19 16.22 -27.14
N PRO A 311 -9.16 17.08 -28.17
CA PRO A 311 -7.90 17.59 -28.70
C PRO A 311 -7.29 18.61 -27.74
N ALA A 312 -5.96 18.70 -27.71
CA ALA A 312 -5.30 19.83 -27.07
C ALA A 312 -5.70 21.14 -27.78
N PRO A 313 -5.83 22.29 -27.06
CA PRO A 313 -6.33 23.54 -27.63
C PRO A 313 -5.54 24.05 -28.85
N TYR A 314 -4.26 23.73 -28.93
CA TYR A 314 -3.35 24.12 -30.01
C TYR A 314 -3.28 23.10 -31.17
N THR A 315 -4.02 21.98 -31.09
CA THR A 315 -4.00 20.94 -32.12
C THR A 315 -4.64 21.45 -33.41
N GLN A 316 -3.86 21.44 -34.50
CA GLN A 316 -4.31 21.89 -35.84
C GLN A 316 -4.54 20.75 -36.84
N MET A 317 -4.12 19.53 -36.52
CA MET A 317 -4.23 18.34 -37.36
C MET A 317 -4.94 17.19 -36.61
N PRO A 318 -5.64 16.28 -37.31
CA PRO A 318 -6.27 15.13 -36.67
C PRO A 318 -5.25 14.23 -35.97
N VAL A 319 -5.60 13.74 -34.77
CA VAL A 319 -4.69 12.98 -33.92
C VAL A 319 -5.20 11.55 -33.72
N PRO A 320 -4.54 10.52 -34.28
CA PRO A 320 -4.95 9.14 -34.10
C PRO A 320 -4.75 8.69 -32.65
N LEU A 321 -5.80 8.13 -32.04
CA LEU A 321 -5.82 7.57 -30.70
C LEU A 321 -6.32 6.13 -30.73
N THR A 322 -5.58 5.23 -30.09
CA THR A 322 -6.02 3.87 -29.77
C THR A 322 -6.00 3.67 -28.25
N ILE A 323 -7.08 3.13 -27.69
CA ILE A 323 -7.15 2.68 -26.30
C ILE A 323 -7.32 1.16 -26.32
N SER A 324 -6.49 0.43 -25.60
CA SER A 324 -6.58 -1.03 -25.52
C SER A 324 -6.27 -1.57 -24.14
N VAL A 325 -6.80 -2.75 -23.83
CA VAL A 325 -6.59 -3.45 -22.57
C VAL A 325 -6.17 -4.90 -22.85
N ARG A 326 -5.32 -5.46 -22.01
CA ARG A 326 -4.98 -6.89 -22.01
C ARG A 326 -4.65 -7.38 -20.60
N SER A 327 -4.67 -8.69 -20.37
CA SER A 327 -4.13 -9.31 -19.15
C SER A 327 -3.14 -10.41 -19.52
N ASP A 328 -2.54 -11.04 -18.51
CA ASP A 328 -1.70 -12.21 -18.74
C ASP A 328 -2.50 -13.43 -19.26
N LEU A 329 -3.84 -13.42 -19.09
CA LEU A 329 -4.72 -14.55 -19.41
C LEU A 329 -5.63 -14.27 -20.62
N LEU A 330 -5.79 -13.01 -21.01
CA LEU A 330 -6.70 -12.57 -22.06
C LEU A 330 -5.94 -11.74 -23.09
N GLU A 331 -6.24 -12.01 -24.37
CA GLU A 331 -5.66 -11.27 -25.50
C GLU A 331 -6.01 -9.79 -25.47
N ARG A 332 -5.23 -8.99 -26.23
CA ARG A 332 -5.44 -7.56 -26.38
C ARG A 332 -6.82 -7.27 -26.98
N ARG A 333 -7.62 -6.48 -26.26
CA ARG A 333 -8.89 -5.94 -26.72
C ARG A 333 -8.76 -4.43 -26.95
N VAL A 334 -9.05 -4.01 -28.18
CA VAL A 334 -9.13 -2.58 -28.52
C VAL A 334 -10.46 -2.03 -28.02
N LEU A 335 -10.40 -1.04 -27.14
CA LEU A 335 -11.57 -0.36 -26.55
C LEU A 335 -11.99 0.84 -27.42
N PHE A 336 -11.01 1.56 -27.95
CA PHE A 336 -11.20 2.72 -28.83
C PHE A 336 -10.15 2.69 -29.93
N ASN A 337 -10.53 3.03 -31.16
CA ASN A 337 -9.61 3.28 -32.26
C ASN A 337 -10.25 4.33 -33.18
N GLY A 338 -9.63 5.50 -33.27
CA GLY A 338 -10.15 6.61 -34.05
C GLY A 338 -9.19 7.79 -34.13
N SER A 339 -9.62 8.86 -34.78
CA SER A 339 -8.89 10.13 -34.87
C SER A 339 -9.65 11.22 -34.14
N ILE A 340 -8.93 12.04 -33.37
CA ILE A 340 -9.47 13.20 -32.67
C ILE A 340 -9.24 14.43 -33.54
N GLU A 341 -10.33 15.00 -34.06
CA GLU A 341 -10.28 16.15 -34.97
C GLU A 341 -9.93 17.46 -34.23
N PRO A 342 -9.22 18.40 -34.88
CA PRO A 342 -9.00 19.75 -34.36
C PRO A 342 -10.32 20.45 -33.99
N GLY A 343 -10.38 21.04 -32.81
CA GLY A 343 -11.58 21.74 -32.32
C GLY A 343 -12.78 20.82 -32.04
N ALA A 344 -12.62 19.50 -32.07
CA ALA A 344 -13.68 18.57 -31.67
C ALA A 344 -14.10 18.83 -30.21
N PRO A 345 -15.41 18.74 -29.90
CA PRO A 345 -15.85 18.81 -28.52
C PRO A 345 -15.30 17.62 -27.74
N TRP A 346 -15.00 17.84 -26.48
CA TRP A 346 -14.62 16.78 -25.55
C TRP A 346 -15.78 15.82 -25.34
N LYS A 347 -15.50 14.52 -25.41
CA LYS A 347 -16.53 13.48 -25.30
C LYS A 347 -16.20 12.51 -24.17
N PRO A 348 -17.17 12.15 -23.32
CA PRO A 348 -17.02 11.03 -22.43
C PRO A 348 -16.91 9.74 -23.26
N PHE A 349 -15.98 8.89 -22.87
CA PHE A 349 -15.81 7.54 -23.37
C PHE A 349 -15.88 6.60 -22.18
N GLU A 350 -16.71 5.56 -22.30
CA GLU A 350 -16.81 4.49 -21.32
C GLU A 350 -16.63 3.13 -21.98
N ALA A 351 -15.92 2.24 -21.30
CA ALA A 351 -15.73 0.86 -21.73
C ALA A 351 -15.94 -0.12 -20.57
N ASP A 352 -16.75 -1.14 -20.80
CA ASP A 352 -16.96 -2.24 -19.85
C ASP A 352 -15.74 -3.16 -19.83
N LEU A 353 -15.14 -3.37 -18.65
CA LEU A 353 -13.96 -4.21 -18.45
C LEU A 353 -14.29 -5.52 -17.71
N THR A 354 -15.56 -5.90 -17.57
CA THR A 354 -16.00 -7.04 -16.75
C THR A 354 -15.33 -8.37 -17.13
N ASP A 355 -15.00 -8.58 -18.40
CA ASP A 355 -14.25 -9.78 -18.84
C ASP A 355 -12.88 -9.92 -18.13
N PHE A 356 -12.31 -8.81 -17.67
CA PHE A 356 -11.02 -8.72 -16.99
C PHE A 356 -11.14 -8.61 -15.46
N ALA A 357 -12.35 -8.72 -14.90
CA ALA A 357 -12.59 -8.58 -13.46
C ALA A 357 -11.69 -9.50 -12.61
N GLY A 358 -11.11 -8.95 -11.53
CA GLY A 358 -10.20 -9.66 -10.63
C GLY A 358 -8.82 -10.01 -11.21
N GLN A 359 -8.53 -9.63 -12.45
CA GLN A 359 -7.23 -9.84 -13.11
C GLN A 359 -6.39 -8.58 -13.08
N ALA A 360 -5.08 -8.74 -13.16
CA ALA A 360 -4.20 -7.64 -13.49
C ALA A 360 -4.22 -7.36 -14.99
N VAL A 361 -4.33 -6.09 -15.36
CA VAL A 361 -4.40 -5.64 -16.76
C VAL A 361 -3.33 -4.59 -17.06
N GLN A 362 -2.90 -4.56 -18.32
CA GLN A 362 -2.22 -3.42 -18.93
C GLN A 362 -3.26 -2.63 -19.72
N LEU A 363 -3.45 -1.36 -19.37
CA LEU A 363 -4.26 -0.40 -20.11
C LEU A 363 -3.34 0.55 -20.88
N SER A 364 -3.48 0.57 -22.21
CA SER A 364 -2.62 1.33 -23.12
C SER A 364 -3.41 2.44 -23.81
N PHE A 365 -2.89 3.67 -23.75
CA PHE A 365 -3.34 4.83 -24.54
C PHE A 365 -2.25 5.18 -25.55
N GLU A 366 -2.55 5.03 -26.84
CA GLU A 366 -1.59 5.13 -27.93
C GLU A 366 -1.98 6.28 -28.86
N VAL A 367 -1.15 7.31 -28.91
CA VAL A 367 -1.21 8.40 -29.88
C VAL A 367 -0.16 8.14 -30.96
N LEU A 368 -0.60 7.82 -32.18
CA LEU A 368 0.30 7.53 -33.29
C LEU A 368 0.82 8.81 -33.96
N GLU A 369 1.85 8.70 -34.80
CA GLU A 369 2.46 9.85 -35.48
C GLU A 369 1.43 10.59 -36.35
N GLY A 370 1.11 11.82 -35.95
CA GLY A 370 0.39 12.82 -36.72
C GLY A 370 1.34 13.83 -37.37
N GLU A 371 0.86 14.51 -38.41
CA GLU A 371 1.60 15.58 -39.09
C GLU A 371 1.86 16.77 -38.13
N GLN A 372 3.09 17.29 -38.11
CA GLN A 372 3.41 18.48 -37.30
C GLN A 372 2.67 19.72 -37.82
N GLY A 373 2.14 20.52 -36.89
CA GLY A 373 1.50 21.79 -37.22
C GLY A 373 2.50 22.83 -37.75
N ALA A 374 1.99 23.88 -38.40
CA ALA A 374 2.82 24.95 -38.99
C ALA A 374 3.67 25.73 -37.97
N THR A 375 3.34 25.65 -36.68
CA THR A 375 4.05 26.27 -35.55
C THR A 375 5.14 25.37 -34.94
N GLY A 376 5.29 24.14 -35.42
CA GLY A 376 6.21 23.14 -34.85
C GLY A 376 5.69 22.43 -33.59
N GLU A 377 4.50 22.79 -33.11
CA GLU A 377 3.84 22.10 -31.98
C GLU A 377 3.33 20.72 -32.42
N ARG A 378 3.56 19.72 -31.57
CA ARG A 378 3.08 18.35 -31.83
C ARG A 378 1.59 18.27 -31.54
N PRO A 379 0.77 17.69 -32.43
CA PRO A 379 -0.63 17.43 -32.14
C PRO A 379 -0.76 16.62 -30.85
N ALA A 380 -1.76 16.88 -30.01
CA ALA A 380 -1.91 16.18 -28.74
C ALA A 380 -3.37 15.86 -28.44
N VAL A 381 -3.61 14.72 -27.78
CA VAL A 381 -4.91 14.35 -27.22
C VAL A 381 -4.88 14.58 -25.73
N TYR A 382 -5.89 15.21 -25.17
CA TYR A 382 -6.04 15.32 -23.73
C TYR A 382 -7.04 14.28 -23.22
N LEU A 383 -6.67 13.61 -22.13
CA LEU A 383 -7.50 12.66 -21.39
C LEU A 383 -7.94 13.34 -20.09
N GLY A 384 -9.20 13.76 -20.00
CA GLY A 384 -9.78 14.35 -18.80
C GLY A 384 -10.31 13.27 -17.87
N GLU A 385 -9.90 13.32 -16.60
CA GLU A 385 -10.36 12.41 -15.54
C GLU A 385 -10.54 10.96 -16.02
N PRO A 386 -9.53 10.34 -16.68
CA PRO A 386 -9.64 8.90 -16.90
C PRO A 386 -9.89 8.24 -15.54
N ALA A 387 -10.61 7.14 -15.42
CA ALA A 387 -10.91 6.46 -14.15
C ALA A 387 -11.28 5.00 -14.39
N ILE A 388 -10.86 4.10 -13.50
CA ILE A 388 -11.44 2.76 -13.41
C ILE A 388 -12.47 2.80 -12.29
N VAL A 389 -13.74 2.74 -12.67
CA VAL A 389 -14.87 2.83 -11.76
C VAL A 389 -15.55 1.48 -11.64
N GLU A 390 -16.05 1.17 -10.45
CA GLU A 390 -16.93 0.03 -10.26
C GLU A 390 -18.38 0.51 -10.41
N LEU A 391 -18.99 0.31 -11.58
CA LEU A 391 -20.41 0.63 -11.76
C LEU A 391 -21.27 -0.46 -11.13
N ARG A 392 -22.14 -0.07 -10.21
CA ARG A 392 -23.09 -0.97 -9.55
C ARG A 392 -24.49 -0.77 -10.15
N PRO A 393 -25.23 -1.84 -10.46
CA PRO A 393 -26.69 -1.72 -10.46
C PRO A 393 -27.12 -1.45 -9.02
N ASP A 394 -27.94 -0.42 -8.81
CA ASP A 394 -28.41 0.10 -7.52
C ASP A 394 -28.69 -1.01 -6.48
N ALA A 395 -27.67 -1.38 -5.71
CA ALA A 395 -27.90 -2.10 -4.47
C ALA A 395 -28.38 -1.03 -3.49
N PRO A 396 -29.63 -1.09 -3.00
CA PRO A 396 -30.15 -0.06 -2.11
C PRO A 396 -29.18 0.09 -0.95
N ALA A 397 -28.68 1.31 -0.75
CA ALA A 397 -27.86 1.63 0.40
C ALA A 397 -28.59 1.10 1.63
N ALA A 398 -27.94 0.24 2.41
CA ALA A 398 -28.50 -0.20 3.68
C ALA A 398 -28.88 1.08 4.45
N PRO A 399 -30.15 1.22 4.91
CA PRO A 399 -30.58 2.43 5.57
C PRO A 399 -29.62 2.72 6.73
N THR A 400 -29.07 3.93 6.76
CA THR A 400 -28.26 4.36 7.90
C THR A 400 -29.20 4.32 9.12
N PRO A 401 -28.88 3.58 10.17
CA PRO A 401 -29.75 3.48 11.34
C PRO A 401 -30.09 4.89 11.86
N ALA A 402 -31.37 5.15 12.12
CA ALA A 402 -31.79 6.40 12.74
C ALA A 402 -31.42 6.37 14.24
N GLY A 403 -30.51 7.26 14.66
CA GLY A 403 -30.02 7.37 16.04
C GLY A 403 -28.52 7.10 16.17
N ASP A 404 -27.96 7.37 17.36
CA ASP A 404 -26.56 7.04 17.64
C ASP A 404 -26.35 5.51 17.58
N PRO A 405 -25.29 5.03 16.90
CA PRO A 405 -25.02 3.60 16.83
C PRO A 405 -24.76 3.05 18.23
N PRO A 406 -25.21 1.82 18.55
CA PRO A 406 -24.96 1.23 19.86
C PRO A 406 -23.46 1.09 20.09
N ARG A 407 -23.03 1.38 21.33
CA ARG A 407 -21.64 1.33 21.76
C ARG A 407 -21.47 0.24 22.82
N PRO A 408 -20.37 -0.51 22.82
CA PRO A 408 -20.13 -1.55 23.81
C PRO A 408 -19.75 -0.94 25.18
N GLU A 409 -20.08 -1.63 26.26
CA GLU A 409 -19.54 -1.31 27.62
C GLU A 409 -18.19 -1.99 27.88
N ARG A 410 -17.88 -3.03 27.09
CA ARG A 410 -16.63 -3.78 27.18
C ARG A 410 -16.03 -4.02 25.82
N VAL A 411 -14.72 -3.89 25.70
CA VAL A 411 -13.95 -4.27 24.53
C VAL A 411 -12.98 -5.37 24.93
N VAL A 412 -13.04 -6.52 24.28
CA VAL A 412 -12.12 -7.65 24.51
C VAL A 412 -11.46 -7.98 23.17
N ILE A 413 -10.15 -7.84 23.11
CA ILE A 413 -9.35 -8.15 21.92
C ILE A 413 -8.41 -9.30 22.27
N ILE A 414 -8.49 -10.40 21.53
CA ILE A 414 -7.67 -11.60 21.70
C ILE A 414 -6.81 -11.78 20.46
N GLY A 415 -5.53 -11.41 20.58
CA GLY A 415 -4.48 -11.74 19.62
C GLY A 415 -3.98 -13.16 19.87
N ILE A 416 -3.97 -13.99 18.82
CA ILE A 416 -3.48 -15.36 18.85
C ILE A 416 -2.26 -15.43 17.93
N ASP A 417 -1.08 -15.69 18.51
CA ASP A 417 0.17 -15.96 17.80
C ASP A 417 -0.05 -17.13 16.82
N ALA A 418 0.54 -17.09 15.63
CA ALA A 418 0.53 -18.19 14.63
C ALA A 418 -0.86 -18.73 14.19
N LEU A 419 -1.96 -18.02 14.45
CA LEU A 419 -3.31 -18.43 14.00
C LEU A 419 -3.51 -18.16 12.50
N ARG A 420 -3.66 -19.22 11.71
CA ARG A 420 -3.86 -19.14 10.26
C ARG A 420 -5.32 -18.91 9.88
N ALA A 421 -5.55 -18.14 8.81
CA ALA A 421 -6.90 -17.87 8.32
C ALA A 421 -7.63 -19.15 7.89
N ASP A 422 -6.93 -20.09 7.25
CA ASP A 422 -7.44 -21.33 6.66
C ASP A 422 -7.81 -22.42 7.68
N ARG A 423 -7.59 -22.15 8.98
CA ARG A 423 -7.91 -23.04 10.11
C ARG A 423 -9.16 -22.60 10.90
N VAL A 424 -9.83 -21.54 10.45
CA VAL A 424 -11.03 -20.97 11.09
C VAL A 424 -12.17 -20.84 10.09
N ALA A 425 -13.24 -21.61 10.27
CA ALA A 425 -14.39 -21.60 9.36
C ALA A 425 -15.15 -20.25 9.37
N PRO A 426 -15.88 -19.88 8.28
CA PRO A 426 -16.10 -20.64 7.04
C PRO A 426 -15.02 -20.46 5.96
N ALA A 427 -13.91 -19.78 6.24
CA ALA A 427 -12.76 -19.73 5.34
C ALA A 427 -11.71 -20.76 5.78
N GLY A 428 -11.86 -22.00 5.33
CA GLY A 428 -10.89 -23.08 5.57
C GLY A 428 -11.34 -24.35 4.86
N THR A 429 -10.51 -24.86 3.94
CA THR A 429 -10.77 -26.11 3.19
C THR A 429 -10.17 -27.33 3.88
N LEU A 430 -9.36 -27.16 4.92
CA LEU A 430 -8.48 -28.23 5.44
C LEU A 430 -8.92 -28.89 6.75
N THR A 431 -9.53 -28.22 7.73
CA THR A 431 -9.99 -28.92 8.96
C THR A 431 -11.09 -28.17 9.72
N HIS A 432 -12.36 -28.58 9.56
CA HIS A 432 -13.48 -28.08 10.38
C HIS A 432 -13.45 -28.59 11.84
N ALA A 433 -12.61 -29.58 12.16
CA ALA A 433 -12.67 -30.28 13.45
C ALA A 433 -12.02 -29.52 14.62
N ALA A 434 -11.11 -28.58 14.35
CA ALA A 434 -10.27 -27.97 15.40
C ALA A 434 -10.88 -26.73 16.09
N THR A 435 -11.83 -26.01 15.49
CA THR A 435 -12.24 -24.67 15.98
C THR A 435 -13.75 -24.42 16.11
N PRO A 436 -14.51 -25.26 16.85
CA PRO A 436 -15.96 -25.09 16.97
C PRO A 436 -16.41 -23.77 17.63
N ASN A 437 -15.69 -23.26 18.64
CA ASN A 437 -16.07 -22.03 19.34
C ASN A 437 -15.78 -20.78 18.50
N LEU A 438 -14.60 -20.70 17.87
CA LEU A 438 -14.28 -19.61 16.95
C LEU A 438 -15.24 -19.59 15.76
N SER A 439 -15.60 -20.77 15.24
CA SER A 439 -16.58 -20.90 14.15
C SER A 439 -17.97 -20.40 14.57
N ARG A 440 -18.40 -20.71 15.81
CA ARG A 440 -19.63 -20.16 16.38
C ARG A 440 -19.58 -18.64 16.45
N LEU A 441 -18.52 -18.07 17.02
CA LEU A 441 -18.37 -16.61 17.17
C LEU A 441 -18.33 -15.90 15.81
N ALA A 442 -17.64 -16.48 14.83
CA ALA A 442 -17.67 -16.00 13.46
C ALA A 442 -19.11 -15.98 12.91
N ASN A 443 -19.91 -17.03 13.14
CA ASN A 443 -21.30 -17.09 12.69
C ASN A 443 -22.23 -16.13 13.43
N GLU A 444 -21.98 -15.87 14.71
CA GLU A 444 -22.73 -14.88 15.50
C GLU A 444 -22.36 -13.43 15.16
N GLY A 445 -21.16 -13.20 14.59
CA GLY A 445 -20.68 -11.89 14.20
C GLY A 445 -20.22 -11.82 12.74
N ALA A 446 -19.11 -11.10 12.53
CA ALA A 446 -18.41 -10.96 11.26
C ALA A 446 -17.09 -11.74 11.27
N ARG A 447 -16.66 -12.21 10.09
CA ARG A 447 -15.34 -12.81 9.88
C ARG A 447 -14.74 -12.24 8.59
N LEU A 448 -13.54 -11.67 8.71
CA LEU A 448 -12.77 -11.02 7.65
C LEU A 448 -11.38 -11.62 7.63
N ASP A 449 -10.78 -11.77 6.45
CA ASP A 449 -9.34 -12.05 6.38
C ASP A 449 -8.56 -10.75 6.55
N ALA A 450 -7.41 -10.83 7.20
CA ALA A 450 -6.45 -9.74 7.26
C ALA A 450 -5.08 -10.21 6.80
N LEU A 451 -4.28 -9.27 6.30
CA LEU A 451 -2.85 -9.45 6.12
C LEU A 451 -2.09 -8.85 7.31
N ALA A 452 -1.30 -9.68 7.97
CA ALA A 452 -0.37 -9.28 9.01
C ALA A 452 0.78 -8.46 8.43
N GLN A 453 1.27 -7.45 9.17
CA GLN A 453 2.34 -6.56 8.71
C GLN A 453 3.73 -7.22 8.73
N GLY A 454 3.85 -8.45 9.24
CA GLY A 454 5.07 -9.25 9.23
C GLY A 454 4.84 -10.65 9.81
N ALA A 455 5.79 -11.54 9.60
CA ALA A 455 5.69 -12.97 9.96
C ALA A 455 6.12 -13.29 11.41
N GLY A 456 5.81 -12.41 12.36
CA GLY A 456 6.18 -12.65 13.76
C GLY A 456 5.61 -11.65 14.75
N THR A 457 5.10 -12.12 15.89
CA THR A 457 4.18 -11.42 16.81
C THR A 457 4.40 -9.92 16.97
N ILE A 458 5.63 -9.46 17.20
CA ILE A 458 5.91 -8.08 17.59
C ILE A 458 5.58 -7.02 16.53
N VAL A 459 5.82 -7.30 15.24
CA VAL A 459 5.54 -6.33 14.15
C VAL A 459 4.03 -6.13 13.98
N PRO A 460 3.22 -7.16 13.66
CA PRO A 460 1.77 -7.05 13.54
C PRO A 460 1.09 -6.60 14.84
N THR A 461 1.57 -7.01 16.03
CA THR A 461 0.99 -6.53 17.30
C THR A 461 1.26 -5.04 17.50
N SER A 462 2.46 -4.56 17.16
CA SER A 462 2.75 -3.12 17.17
C SER A 462 1.85 -2.37 16.20
N SER A 463 1.69 -2.89 14.97
CA SER A 463 0.81 -2.30 13.96
C SER A 463 -0.66 -2.26 14.37
N LEU A 464 -1.16 -3.31 15.04
CA LEU A 464 -2.50 -3.36 15.63
C LEU A 464 -2.66 -2.31 16.72
N LEU A 465 -1.69 -2.21 17.65
CA LEU A 465 -1.77 -1.31 18.79
C LEU A 465 -1.56 0.16 18.44
N THR A 466 -0.92 0.50 17.32
CA THR A 466 -0.72 1.91 16.92
C THR A 466 -1.53 2.32 15.70
N GLY A 467 -2.07 1.36 14.94
CA GLY A 467 -2.69 1.64 13.65
C GLY A 467 -1.70 2.14 12.59
N THR A 468 -0.41 1.80 12.71
CA THR A 468 0.66 2.29 11.81
C THR A 468 1.54 1.16 11.29
N TYR A 469 2.29 1.39 10.21
CA TYR A 469 3.26 0.43 9.68
C TYR A 469 4.62 0.50 10.38
N GLY A 470 5.50 -0.48 10.09
CA GLY A 470 6.85 -0.61 10.62
C GLY A 470 7.69 0.67 10.58
N ASP A 471 7.63 1.39 9.46
CA ASP A 471 8.39 2.63 9.25
C ASP A 471 8.02 3.74 10.25
N LYS A 472 6.78 3.73 10.76
CA LYS A 472 6.29 4.71 11.72
C LYS A 472 6.48 4.27 13.17
N HIS A 473 6.10 3.04 13.51
CA HIS A 473 6.25 2.53 14.89
C HIS A 473 7.66 2.05 15.25
N GLY A 474 8.53 1.84 14.25
CA GLY A 474 9.94 1.52 14.43
C GLY A 474 10.25 0.09 14.83
N VAL A 475 9.28 -0.83 14.73
CA VAL A 475 9.46 -2.26 15.08
C VAL A 475 9.56 -3.07 13.79
N PHE A 476 10.67 -3.78 13.64
CA PHE A 476 11.01 -4.57 12.45
C PHE A 476 11.46 -5.99 12.78
N ASP A 477 12.04 -6.18 13.97
CA ASP A 477 12.53 -7.45 14.48
C ASP A 477 12.69 -7.42 16.01
N THR A 478 13.14 -8.53 16.59
CA THR A 478 13.30 -8.69 18.05
C THR A 478 14.38 -7.79 18.65
N ALA A 479 15.23 -7.11 17.87
CA ALA A 479 16.19 -6.13 18.37
C ALA A 479 15.58 -4.70 18.47
N THR A 480 14.40 -4.49 17.91
CA THR A 480 13.70 -3.19 17.89
C THR A 480 12.61 -3.08 18.97
N TYR A 481 12.20 -1.85 19.26
CA TYR A 481 11.31 -1.48 20.38
C TYR A 481 10.20 -0.55 19.88
N LEU A 482 9.02 -0.64 20.47
CA LEU A 482 7.91 0.23 20.12
C LEU A 482 8.24 1.68 20.49
N ARG A 483 8.05 2.60 19.55
CA ARG A 483 8.27 4.04 19.81
C ARG A 483 7.23 4.58 20.78
N THR A 484 7.71 5.07 21.92
CA THR A 484 6.87 5.65 22.97
C THR A 484 6.25 7.01 22.62
N SER A 485 6.63 7.60 21.49
CA SER A 485 6.06 8.86 21.00
C SER A 485 4.72 8.68 20.25
N LEU A 486 4.34 7.45 19.90
CA LEU A 486 3.08 7.16 19.23
C LEU A 486 2.00 6.85 20.26
N VAL A 487 0.80 7.36 20.03
CA VAL A 487 -0.38 7.00 20.82
C VAL A 487 -0.75 5.55 20.52
N THR A 488 -0.83 4.72 21.57
CA THR A 488 -1.29 3.32 21.46
C THR A 488 -2.79 3.20 21.68
N LEU A 489 -3.35 2.04 21.33
CA LEU A 489 -4.73 1.66 21.64
C LEU A 489 -5.00 1.73 23.15
N GLY A 490 -4.02 1.37 23.98
CA GLY A 490 -4.12 1.51 25.43
C GLY A 490 -4.32 2.97 25.84
N GLU A 491 -3.46 3.87 25.35
CA GLU A 491 -3.54 5.31 25.68
C GLU A 491 -4.81 5.96 25.13
N LEU A 492 -5.26 5.53 23.95
CA LEU A 492 -6.49 6.01 23.35
C LEU A 492 -7.71 5.71 24.25
N PHE A 493 -7.77 4.50 24.81
CA PHE A 493 -8.84 4.08 25.71
C PHE A 493 -8.71 4.71 27.10
N ASP A 494 -7.50 4.72 27.67
CA ASP A 494 -7.23 5.33 28.97
C ASP A 494 -7.56 6.83 28.96
N GLY A 495 -7.15 7.56 27.92
CA GLY A 495 -7.48 8.97 27.72
C GLY A 495 -8.99 9.23 27.59
N ALA A 496 -9.77 8.24 27.18
CA ALA A 496 -11.23 8.28 27.12
C ALA A 496 -11.92 7.80 28.43
N GLY A 497 -11.15 7.52 29.49
CA GLY A 497 -11.66 7.13 30.80
C GLY A 497 -12.04 5.64 30.92
N TRP A 498 -11.52 4.78 30.06
CA TRP A 498 -11.71 3.33 30.19
C TRP A 498 -10.72 2.73 31.20
N LEU A 499 -11.10 1.63 31.84
CA LEU A 499 -10.17 0.77 32.57
C LEU A 499 -9.50 -0.17 31.57
N THR A 500 -8.20 -0.01 31.34
CA THR A 500 -7.45 -0.75 30.33
C THR A 500 -6.62 -1.87 30.96
N SER A 501 -6.57 -3.05 30.34
CA SER A 501 -5.73 -4.15 30.81
C SER A 501 -5.10 -4.91 29.66
N LEU A 502 -3.81 -5.22 29.79
CA LEU A 502 -3.06 -6.10 28.89
C LEU A 502 -2.65 -7.36 29.63
N LEU A 503 -3.00 -8.52 29.07
CA LEU A 503 -2.56 -9.83 29.54
C LEU A 503 -1.81 -10.55 28.42
N SER A 504 -0.67 -11.18 28.72
CA SER A 504 0.12 -11.87 27.70
C SER A 504 0.72 -13.19 28.20
N THR A 505 0.77 -14.19 27.33
CA THR A 505 1.68 -15.35 27.43
C THR A 505 2.76 -15.36 26.35
N ASP A 506 2.88 -14.28 25.58
CA ASP A 506 3.93 -14.12 24.58
C ASP A 506 5.19 -13.51 25.22
N PRO A 507 6.38 -14.12 25.05
CA PRO A 507 7.63 -13.67 25.68
C PRO A 507 8.18 -12.34 25.13
N TYR A 508 7.63 -11.81 24.03
CA TYR A 508 8.07 -10.57 23.39
C TYR A 508 7.11 -9.40 23.63
N ILE A 509 5.89 -9.63 24.11
CA ILE A 509 4.99 -8.55 24.55
C ILE A 509 5.36 -8.14 25.97
N THR A 510 6.48 -7.43 26.10
CA THR A 510 7.07 -7.08 27.41
C THR A 510 6.95 -5.61 27.77
N LEU A 511 7.02 -5.31 29.08
CA LEU A 511 7.10 -3.94 29.60
C LEU A 511 8.32 -3.21 29.03
N ALA A 512 9.49 -3.87 29.01
CA ALA A 512 10.74 -3.31 28.50
C ALA A 512 10.67 -2.93 27.00
N ARG A 513 9.73 -3.53 26.26
CA ARG A 513 9.51 -3.27 24.83
C ARG A 513 8.46 -2.20 24.53
N GLY A 514 7.84 -1.63 25.56
CA GLY A 514 6.88 -0.52 25.45
C GLY A 514 5.42 -0.94 25.36
N TYR A 515 5.09 -2.25 25.39
CA TYR A 515 3.72 -2.73 25.17
C TYR A 515 2.73 -2.38 26.29
N ALA A 516 3.22 -2.07 27.49
CA ALA A 516 2.36 -1.66 28.62
C ALA A 516 1.87 -0.19 28.53
N GLN A 517 2.31 0.56 27.51
CA GLN A 517 1.96 1.96 27.33
C GLN A 517 0.44 2.15 27.21
N GLY A 518 -0.14 2.93 28.14
CA GLY A 518 -1.57 3.22 28.22
C GLY A 518 -2.45 2.15 28.88
N PHE A 519 -1.85 1.10 29.47
CA PHE A 519 -2.60 0.07 30.18
C PHE A 519 -2.54 0.26 31.70
N ASP A 520 -3.70 0.45 32.36
CA ASP A 520 -3.80 0.51 33.83
C ASP A 520 -3.28 -0.78 34.50
N GLY A 521 -3.58 -1.93 33.86
CA GLY A 521 -3.12 -3.24 34.28
C GLY A 521 -2.28 -3.90 33.19
N TYR A 522 -1.08 -4.35 33.55
CA TYR A 522 -0.22 -5.13 32.66
C TYR A 522 0.26 -6.39 33.38
N ARG A 523 0.11 -7.54 32.75
CA ARG A 523 0.69 -8.81 33.21
C ARG A 523 1.16 -9.65 32.03
N ASN A 524 2.45 -10.00 32.03
CA ASN A 524 2.99 -11.03 31.17
C ASN A 524 3.34 -12.24 32.02
N LEU A 525 2.56 -13.31 31.86
CA LEU A 525 2.68 -14.50 32.71
C LEU A 525 3.98 -15.27 32.45
N VAL A 526 4.61 -15.06 31.30
CA VAL A 526 5.94 -15.61 31.00
C VAL A 526 7.03 -14.86 31.74
N GLU A 527 6.95 -13.53 31.84
CA GLU A 527 7.87 -12.73 32.66
C GLU A 527 7.73 -13.03 34.15
N GLU A 528 6.51 -13.35 34.61
CA GLU A 528 6.23 -13.62 36.02
C GLU A 528 6.73 -14.99 36.48
N ASP A 529 6.45 -16.06 35.73
CA ASP A 529 6.63 -17.44 36.22
C ASP A 529 7.32 -18.39 35.21
N GLY A 530 7.84 -17.87 34.09
CA GLY A 530 8.35 -18.70 33.00
C GLY A 530 7.23 -19.26 32.11
N PRO A 531 7.48 -20.31 31.30
CA PRO A 531 6.51 -20.82 30.32
C PRO A 531 5.10 -20.98 30.90
N ALA A 532 4.13 -20.21 30.35
CA ALA A 532 2.79 -20.12 30.88
C ALA A 532 1.77 -20.72 29.90
N ARG A 533 0.91 -21.62 30.40
CA ARG A 533 -0.19 -22.22 29.62
C ARG A 533 -1.31 -21.20 29.37
N THR A 534 -1.99 -21.32 28.22
CA THR A 534 -3.15 -20.50 27.85
C THR A 534 -4.28 -20.56 28.87
N SER A 535 -4.53 -21.72 29.50
CA SER A 535 -5.54 -21.87 30.57
C SER A 535 -5.36 -20.87 31.71
N ARG A 536 -4.12 -20.66 32.15
CA ARG A 536 -3.80 -19.71 33.22
C ARG A 536 -4.08 -18.27 32.79
N LEU A 537 -3.82 -17.93 31.53
CA LEU A 537 -4.15 -16.61 30.99
C LEU A 537 -5.66 -16.36 31.05
N MET A 538 -6.47 -17.36 30.67
CA MET A 538 -7.93 -17.27 30.76
C MET A 538 -8.42 -17.10 32.20
N ASP A 539 -7.85 -17.82 33.16
CA ASP A 539 -8.18 -17.65 34.59
C ASP A 539 -7.91 -16.22 35.10
N VAL A 540 -6.86 -15.59 34.59
CA VAL A 540 -6.55 -14.18 34.90
C VAL A 540 -7.53 -13.26 34.18
N ALA A 541 -7.83 -13.50 32.91
CA ALA A 541 -8.79 -12.72 32.13
C ALA A 541 -10.18 -12.72 32.76
N VAL A 542 -10.68 -13.88 33.19
CA VAL A 542 -11.96 -14.01 33.90
C VAL A 542 -11.97 -13.19 35.19
N ARG A 543 -10.87 -13.18 35.95
CA ARG A 543 -10.76 -12.36 37.17
C ARG A 543 -10.76 -10.87 36.86
N VAL A 544 -10.09 -10.44 35.79
CA VAL A 544 -10.09 -9.03 35.33
C VAL A 544 -11.50 -8.62 34.92
N LEU A 545 -12.21 -9.43 34.12
CA LEU A 545 -13.56 -9.13 33.63
C LEU A 545 -14.63 -9.17 34.72
N LYS A 546 -14.46 -9.99 35.76
CA LYS A 546 -15.38 -10.05 36.92
C LYS A 546 -15.18 -8.91 37.92
N LYS A 547 -14.06 -8.18 37.84
CA LYS A 547 -13.81 -7.06 38.77
C LYS A 547 -14.80 -5.93 38.49
N ALA A 548 -15.60 -5.59 39.51
CA ALA A 548 -16.52 -4.47 39.42
C ALA A 548 -15.76 -3.17 39.09
N SER A 549 -16.27 -2.42 38.12
CA SER A 549 -15.71 -1.17 37.65
C SER A 549 -16.84 -0.20 37.32
N THR A 550 -16.66 1.07 37.67
CA THR A 550 -17.53 2.17 37.20
C THR A 550 -17.09 2.71 35.85
N ARG A 551 -15.86 2.38 35.41
CA ARG A 551 -15.34 2.67 34.07
C ARG A 551 -15.66 1.53 33.12
N PRO A 552 -15.99 1.80 31.85
CA PRO A 552 -16.05 0.77 30.82
C PRO A 552 -14.67 0.09 30.68
N GLN A 553 -14.65 -1.18 30.27
CA GLN A 553 -13.43 -2.01 30.35
C GLN A 553 -12.89 -2.37 28.98
N MET A 554 -11.58 -2.19 28.79
CA MET A 554 -10.87 -2.68 27.62
C MET A 554 -9.83 -3.71 28.06
N LEU A 555 -9.91 -4.91 27.51
CA LEU A 555 -8.98 -6.00 27.75
C LEU A 555 -8.32 -6.40 26.44
N PHE A 556 -7.00 -6.25 26.35
CA PHE A 556 -6.18 -6.82 25.30
C PHE A 556 -5.47 -8.07 25.83
N MET A 557 -5.58 -9.17 25.10
CA MET A 557 -4.95 -10.44 25.42
C MET A 557 -4.06 -10.89 24.26
N GLN A 558 -2.81 -11.24 24.54
CA GLN A 558 -1.94 -11.93 23.58
C GLN A 558 -1.68 -13.37 24.02
N ILE A 559 -2.13 -14.33 23.22
CA ILE A 559 -1.89 -15.77 23.40
C ILE A 559 -0.67 -16.16 22.56
N GLY A 560 0.42 -16.61 23.19
CA GLY A 560 1.63 -17.08 22.51
C GLY A 560 1.65 -18.58 22.16
N GLY A 561 0.53 -19.28 22.38
CA GLY A 561 0.46 -20.75 22.48
C GLY A 561 0.23 -21.54 21.19
N LEU A 562 0.44 -20.98 19.99
CA LEU A 562 0.46 -21.74 18.73
C LEU A 562 1.78 -21.61 17.99
N ARG A 563 2.79 -21.00 18.61
CA ARG A 563 4.10 -20.84 17.99
C ARG A 563 4.91 -22.11 18.17
N LEU A 564 5.66 -22.48 17.14
CA LEU A 564 6.60 -23.59 17.22
C LEU A 564 7.59 -23.45 18.41
N PRO A 565 7.93 -24.57 19.09
CA PRO A 565 7.41 -25.93 18.90
C PRO A 565 6.03 -26.14 19.54
N HIS A 566 5.11 -26.80 18.82
CA HIS A 566 3.78 -27.15 19.32
C HIS A 566 3.82 -28.18 20.43
N GLN A 567 3.06 -27.95 21.51
CA GLN A 567 3.03 -28.83 22.69
C GLN A 567 1.60 -29.09 23.21
N PRO A 568 0.70 -29.65 22.38
CA PRO A 568 -0.63 -30.01 22.84
C PRO A 568 -0.59 -31.11 23.91
N ASP A 569 -1.60 -31.16 24.77
CA ASP A 569 -1.80 -32.29 25.66
C ASP A 569 -2.07 -33.56 24.83
N ALA A 570 -1.55 -34.70 25.28
CA ALA A 570 -1.65 -35.97 24.54
C ALA A 570 -3.12 -36.38 24.27
N ALA A 571 -4.06 -36.00 25.13
CA ALA A 571 -5.48 -36.25 24.97
C ALA A 571 -6.11 -35.50 23.79
N SER A 572 -5.56 -34.33 23.42
CA SER A 572 -5.97 -33.56 22.25
C SER A 572 -5.35 -34.16 21.00
N LEU A 573 -4.05 -34.48 21.03
CA LEU A 573 -3.31 -35.00 19.88
C LEU A 573 -3.92 -36.29 19.32
N VAL A 574 -4.40 -37.20 20.16
CA VAL A 574 -5.00 -38.48 19.70
C VAL A 574 -6.26 -38.30 18.83
N GLN A 575 -6.88 -37.10 18.84
CA GLN A 575 -8.01 -36.78 17.96
C GLN A 575 -7.57 -36.47 16.52
N PHE A 576 -6.34 -35.99 16.35
CA PHE A 576 -5.81 -35.50 15.07
C PHE A 576 -4.71 -36.40 14.50
N TYR A 577 -4.08 -37.24 15.32
CA TYR A 577 -3.05 -38.18 14.88
C TYR A 577 -3.19 -39.54 15.58
N SER A 578 -3.33 -40.59 14.78
CA SER A 578 -3.37 -41.98 15.25
C SER A 578 -2.03 -42.68 15.01
N GLY A 579 -1.46 -43.28 16.06
CA GLY A 579 -0.23 -44.08 15.98
C GLY A 579 0.97 -43.42 16.67
N ALA A 580 2.11 -44.11 16.65
CA ALA A 580 3.36 -43.58 17.18
C ALA A 580 4.13 -42.88 16.05
N TYR A 581 4.42 -41.59 16.22
CA TYR A 581 5.31 -40.87 15.32
C TYR A 581 6.78 -41.21 15.66
N ALA A 582 7.56 -41.59 14.65
CA ALA A 582 8.96 -42.00 14.80
C ALA A 582 9.92 -41.14 13.94
N GLY A 583 9.41 -40.05 13.36
CA GLY A 583 10.19 -39.15 12.54
C GLY A 583 10.91 -38.06 13.35
N PRO A 584 11.56 -37.09 12.67
CA PRO A 584 12.41 -36.10 13.32
C PRO A 584 11.66 -34.98 14.03
N ILE A 585 10.35 -34.80 13.88
CA ILE A 585 9.58 -33.69 14.48
C ILE A 585 9.37 -33.90 15.99
N THR A 586 10.17 -33.22 16.81
CA THR A 586 10.09 -33.20 18.27
C THR A 586 10.34 -31.78 18.77
N VAL A 587 10.03 -31.50 20.04
CA VAL A 587 10.35 -30.20 20.67
C VAL A 587 11.85 -29.88 20.54
N GLU A 588 12.71 -30.85 20.83
CA GLU A 588 14.17 -30.65 20.80
C GLU A 588 14.68 -30.34 19.39
N THR A 589 14.16 -31.04 18.38
CA THR A 589 14.61 -30.85 16.99
C THR A 589 14.08 -29.55 16.41
N LEU A 590 12.84 -29.15 16.73
CA LEU A 590 12.26 -27.88 16.28
C LEU A 590 12.90 -26.65 16.94
N LEU A 591 13.57 -26.81 18.09
CA LEU A 591 14.42 -25.78 18.69
C LEU A 591 15.77 -25.62 17.98
N ASN A 592 16.15 -26.55 17.11
CA ASN A 592 17.40 -26.48 16.35
C ASN A 592 17.17 -25.78 14.99
N PRO A 593 17.75 -24.60 14.75
CA PRO A 593 17.59 -23.88 13.48
C PRO A 593 18.05 -24.66 12.25
N ALA A 594 18.94 -25.65 12.39
CA ALA A 594 19.36 -26.50 11.28
C ALA A 594 18.24 -27.46 10.83
N VAL A 595 17.39 -27.93 11.74
CA VAL A 595 16.27 -28.83 11.42
C VAL A 595 15.16 -28.08 10.69
N LEU A 596 14.99 -26.79 11.00
CA LEU A 596 14.08 -25.87 10.32
C LEU A 596 14.40 -25.70 8.82
N THR A 597 15.55 -26.19 8.34
CA THR A 597 15.95 -26.12 6.93
C THR A 597 15.75 -27.42 6.15
N LEU A 598 15.28 -28.49 6.80
CA LEU A 598 15.17 -29.81 6.17
C LEU A 598 13.82 -29.98 5.47
N PRO A 599 13.81 -30.63 4.28
CA PRO A 599 12.56 -31.01 3.62
C PRO A 599 11.80 -32.02 4.47
N LEU A 600 10.50 -31.79 4.62
CA LEU A 600 9.63 -32.70 5.36
C LEU A 600 9.23 -33.89 4.52
N ALA A 601 9.29 -35.09 5.12
CA ALA A 601 8.56 -36.22 4.57
C ALA A 601 7.06 -35.98 4.74
N PRO A 602 6.19 -36.54 3.86
CA PRO A 602 4.74 -36.38 3.99
C PRO A 602 4.16 -36.79 5.36
N GLU A 603 4.81 -37.75 6.03
CA GLU A 603 4.45 -38.15 7.38
C GLU A 603 4.81 -37.10 8.43
N ASP A 604 5.94 -36.42 8.27
CA ASP A 604 6.39 -35.35 9.16
C ASP A 604 5.47 -34.14 9.05
N GLU A 605 5.08 -33.78 7.82
CA GLU A 605 4.09 -32.76 7.53
C GLU A 605 2.74 -33.12 8.19
N ARG A 606 2.25 -34.36 8.01
CA ARG A 606 0.99 -34.80 8.63
C ARG A 606 1.04 -34.71 10.15
N TYR A 607 2.12 -35.14 10.78
CA TYR A 607 2.28 -35.10 12.23
C TYR A 607 2.38 -33.67 12.76
N LEU A 608 3.13 -32.80 12.09
CA LEU A 608 3.23 -31.38 12.42
C LEU A 608 1.87 -30.68 12.36
N ASN A 609 1.10 -30.92 11.29
CA ASN A 609 -0.24 -30.38 11.13
C ASN A 609 -1.17 -30.85 12.26
N ALA A 610 -1.06 -32.12 12.68
CA ALA A 610 -1.87 -32.64 13.78
C ALA A 610 -1.47 -32.06 15.15
N LEU A 611 -0.18 -31.78 15.38
CA LEU A 611 0.26 -31.06 16.58
C LEU A 611 -0.34 -29.65 16.62
N TYR A 612 -0.28 -28.92 15.50
CA TYR A 612 -0.88 -27.59 15.36
C TYR A 612 -2.40 -27.62 15.61
N ASP A 613 -3.12 -28.52 14.95
CA ASP A 613 -4.58 -28.62 15.07
C ASP A 613 -5.03 -29.02 16.48
N ALA A 614 -4.27 -29.88 17.16
CA ALA A 614 -4.54 -30.26 18.54
C ALA A 614 -4.33 -29.10 19.52
N GLU A 615 -3.30 -28.28 19.34
CA GLU A 615 -3.03 -27.11 20.18
C GLU A 615 -4.06 -26.00 19.92
N LEU A 616 -4.46 -25.83 18.65
CA LEU A 616 -5.54 -24.93 18.26
C LEU A 616 -6.88 -25.35 18.86
N PHE A 617 -7.17 -26.66 18.91
CA PHE A 617 -8.36 -27.19 19.56
C PHE A 617 -8.43 -26.86 21.06
N GLU A 618 -7.30 -26.93 21.77
CA GLU A 618 -7.23 -26.52 23.17
C GLU A 618 -7.49 -25.01 23.33
N ILE A 619 -6.87 -24.18 22.49
CA ILE A 619 -7.05 -22.72 22.51
C ILE A 619 -8.50 -22.35 22.20
N ASP A 620 -9.14 -23.00 21.22
CA ASP A 620 -10.55 -22.83 20.91
C ASP A 620 -11.44 -23.17 22.12
N GLY A 621 -11.13 -24.28 22.82
CA GLY A 621 -11.80 -24.65 24.07
C GLY A 621 -11.69 -23.58 25.16
N TYR A 622 -10.49 -23.04 25.37
CA TYR A 622 -10.24 -21.95 26.33
C TYR A 622 -10.96 -20.64 25.96
N VAL A 623 -11.04 -20.31 24.67
CA VAL A 623 -11.87 -19.19 24.20
C VAL A 623 -13.34 -19.46 24.49
N GLY A 624 -13.83 -20.68 24.26
CA GLY A 624 -15.19 -21.11 24.60
C GLY A 624 -15.51 -20.91 26.08
N GLU A 625 -14.58 -21.25 26.98
CA GLU A 625 -14.75 -21.05 28.43
C GLU A 625 -14.87 -19.57 28.81
N LEU A 626 -14.02 -18.71 28.25
CA LEU A 626 -14.09 -17.26 28.47
C LEU A 626 -15.44 -16.70 28.01
N VAL A 627 -15.89 -17.11 26.83
CA VAL A 627 -17.18 -16.68 26.28
C VAL A 627 -18.34 -17.17 27.14
N ARG A 628 -18.32 -18.42 27.62
CA ARG A 628 -19.33 -18.94 28.54
C ARG A 628 -19.44 -18.10 29.81
N VAL A 629 -18.31 -17.63 30.36
CA VAL A 629 -18.32 -16.73 31.53
C VAL A 629 -19.02 -15.40 31.21
N LEU A 630 -18.80 -14.85 30.02
CA LEU A 630 -19.48 -13.63 29.57
C LEU A 630 -20.99 -13.87 29.34
N GLU A 631 -21.39 -15.04 28.84
CA GLU A 631 -22.79 -15.45 28.67
C GLU A 631 -23.50 -15.62 30.03
N GLU A 632 -22.88 -16.33 30.97
CA GLU A 632 -23.42 -16.55 32.33
C GLU A 632 -23.63 -15.26 33.12
N THR A 633 -22.87 -14.21 32.78
CA THR A 633 -23.01 -12.87 33.38
C THR A 633 -23.92 -11.94 32.59
N GLY A 634 -24.48 -12.39 31.47
CA GLY A 634 -25.29 -11.58 30.55
C GLY A 634 -24.52 -10.46 29.84
N GLY A 635 -23.18 -10.46 29.92
CA GLY A 635 -22.32 -9.40 29.41
C GLY A 635 -21.86 -9.59 27.97
N LEU A 636 -22.02 -10.78 27.38
CA LEU A 636 -21.47 -11.10 26.06
C LEU A 636 -22.02 -10.18 24.96
N ASP A 637 -23.32 -9.90 24.93
CA ASP A 637 -23.93 -9.08 23.87
C ASP A 637 -23.59 -7.59 23.98
N ASN A 638 -23.17 -7.14 25.16
CA ASN A 638 -22.67 -5.79 25.39
C ASN A 638 -21.13 -5.68 25.33
N THR A 639 -20.48 -6.75 24.87
CA THR A 639 -19.03 -6.80 24.70
C THR A 639 -18.71 -6.80 23.20
N LEU A 640 -17.89 -5.85 22.77
CA LEU A 640 -17.19 -5.95 21.48
C LEU A 640 -16.07 -6.97 21.64
N LEU A 641 -16.28 -8.17 21.09
CA LEU A 641 -15.28 -9.23 21.09
C LEU A 641 -14.58 -9.29 19.74
N ILE A 642 -13.26 -9.13 19.74
CA ILE A 642 -12.42 -9.24 18.56
C ILE A 642 -11.42 -10.36 18.80
N ILE A 643 -11.36 -11.33 17.88
CA ILE A 643 -10.36 -12.39 17.88
C ILE A 643 -9.57 -12.29 16.60
N VAL A 644 -8.25 -12.22 16.70
CA VAL A 644 -7.38 -11.97 15.57
C VAL A 644 -6.14 -12.84 15.63
N GLY A 645 -5.78 -13.47 14.50
CA GLY A 645 -4.43 -13.99 14.33
C GLY A 645 -3.47 -12.84 14.10
N VAL A 646 -2.35 -12.77 14.82
CA VAL A 646 -1.37 -11.69 14.59
C VAL A 646 -0.41 -12.02 13.45
N HIS A 647 -0.18 -13.30 13.18
CA HIS A 647 0.41 -13.87 11.96
C HIS A 647 0.03 -15.37 11.95
N GLY A 648 0.37 -16.10 10.88
CA GLY A 648 0.22 -17.55 10.78
C GLY A 648 1.56 -18.30 10.92
N GLU A 649 1.57 -19.58 10.55
CA GLU A 649 2.75 -20.46 10.65
C GLU A 649 2.80 -21.38 9.40
N PRO A 650 3.97 -21.55 8.77
CA PRO A 650 4.16 -22.55 7.73
C PRO A 650 4.14 -23.97 8.34
N LEU A 651 3.32 -24.86 7.78
CA LEU A 651 3.09 -26.22 8.29
C LEU A 651 3.52 -27.30 7.28
N GLY A 652 4.48 -26.98 6.41
CA GLY A 652 5.06 -27.89 5.42
C GLY A 652 4.77 -27.52 3.96
N GLU A 653 4.02 -26.44 3.71
CA GLU A 653 3.78 -25.92 2.35
C GLU A 653 5.05 -25.36 1.70
N ASP A 654 6.06 -25.05 2.52
CA ASP A 654 7.40 -24.66 2.12
C ASP A 654 8.37 -25.79 2.49
N PRO A 655 9.36 -26.15 1.64
CA PRO A 655 10.36 -27.19 1.94
C PRO A 655 11.21 -26.96 3.20
N MET A 656 10.99 -25.89 3.96
CA MET A 656 11.72 -25.56 5.18
C MET A 656 10.75 -25.10 6.28
N LEU A 657 10.89 -25.67 7.47
CA LEU A 657 10.09 -25.39 8.66
C LEU A 657 10.41 -24.07 9.38
N GLY A 658 9.46 -23.53 10.13
CA GLY A 658 9.66 -22.49 11.13
C GLY A 658 9.73 -21.04 10.64
N TYR A 659 10.04 -20.15 11.60
CA TYR A 659 10.11 -18.69 11.48
C TYR A 659 11.12 -18.23 10.42
N GLY A 660 10.67 -18.18 9.16
CA GLY A 660 11.50 -17.88 8.01
C GLY A 660 11.47 -16.42 7.58
N ASN A 661 10.60 -15.58 8.18
CA ASN A 661 10.37 -14.21 7.72
C ASN A 661 10.12 -14.15 6.20
N ARG A 662 9.43 -15.17 5.65
CA ARG A 662 9.31 -15.35 4.20
C ARG A 662 8.17 -14.57 3.61
N LEU A 663 7.28 -14.05 4.46
CA LEU A 663 6.10 -13.29 4.09
C LEU A 663 5.13 -14.11 3.22
N SER A 664 5.11 -15.43 3.40
CA SER A 664 4.20 -16.32 2.69
C SER A 664 2.75 -16.08 3.09
N ASN A 665 1.80 -16.53 2.25
CA ASN A 665 0.38 -16.46 2.57
C ASN A 665 0.05 -17.21 3.89
N ALA A 666 0.72 -18.34 4.15
CA ALA A 666 0.57 -19.10 5.40
C ALA A 666 1.05 -18.33 6.64
N GLU A 667 2.05 -17.45 6.49
CA GLU A 667 2.53 -16.58 7.58
C GLU A 667 1.71 -15.29 7.72
N LEU A 668 1.13 -14.75 6.64
CA LEU A 668 0.57 -13.41 6.66
C LEU A 668 -0.96 -13.35 6.68
N ARG A 669 -1.66 -14.34 6.11
CA ARG A 669 -3.12 -14.32 6.02
C ARG A 669 -3.73 -14.89 7.30
N VAL A 670 -4.39 -14.02 8.04
CA VAL A 670 -4.90 -14.30 9.39
C VAL A 670 -6.40 -14.03 9.50
N PRO A 671 -7.12 -14.73 10.41
CA PRO A 671 -8.53 -14.47 10.62
C PRO A 671 -8.73 -13.25 11.53
N VAL A 672 -9.77 -12.46 11.26
CA VAL A 672 -10.34 -11.47 12.18
C VAL A 672 -11.82 -11.80 12.39
N ILE A 673 -12.20 -12.14 13.60
CA ILE A 673 -13.59 -12.34 14.03
C ILE A 673 -13.99 -11.12 14.85
N VAL A 674 -15.13 -10.51 14.50
CA VAL A 674 -15.70 -9.38 15.25
C VAL A 674 -17.13 -9.71 15.63
N ARG A 675 -17.44 -9.75 16.92
CA ARG A 675 -18.79 -9.99 17.44
C ARG A 675 -19.25 -8.81 18.28
N PHE A 676 -20.33 -8.17 17.83
CA PHE A 676 -21.09 -7.20 18.61
C PHE A 676 -22.52 -7.13 18.03
N PRO A 677 -23.42 -8.04 18.46
CA PRO A 677 -24.75 -8.21 17.89
C PRO A 677 -25.63 -6.96 17.85
N PRO A 678 -25.53 -6.00 18.82
CA PRO A 678 -26.28 -4.76 18.73
C PRO A 678 -26.02 -3.95 17.44
N ARG A 679 -24.83 -4.09 16.83
CA ARG A 679 -24.45 -3.31 15.64
C ARG A 679 -24.27 -4.16 14.39
N PHE A 680 -23.66 -5.33 14.50
CA PHE A 680 -23.23 -6.11 13.34
C PHE A 680 -24.12 -7.33 13.12
N LYS A 681 -24.50 -7.54 11.86
CA LYS A 681 -25.36 -8.66 11.48
C LYS A 681 -24.59 -9.98 11.63
N PRO A 682 -25.19 -11.01 12.26
CA PRO A 682 -24.61 -12.35 12.30
C PRO A 682 -24.34 -12.91 10.89
N GLY A 683 -23.22 -13.61 10.75
CA GLY A 683 -22.81 -14.23 9.49
C GLY A 683 -22.23 -13.25 8.47
N THR A 684 -21.84 -12.04 8.88
CA THR A 684 -21.25 -11.05 7.96
C THR A 684 -19.87 -11.53 7.47
N ARG A 685 -19.67 -11.57 6.14
CA ARG A 685 -18.44 -12.06 5.50
C ARG A 685 -18.01 -11.12 4.37
N PRO A 686 -17.30 -10.03 4.70
CA PRO A 686 -16.66 -9.19 3.70
C PRO A 686 -15.68 -10.01 2.87
N ARG A 687 -15.61 -9.74 1.55
CA ARG A 687 -14.64 -10.39 0.64
C ARG A 687 -13.27 -9.75 0.72
N GLN A 688 -13.24 -8.49 1.15
CA GLN A 688 -12.07 -7.65 1.25
C GLN A 688 -11.13 -8.19 2.32
N THR A 689 -9.85 -8.30 1.95
CA THR A 689 -8.78 -8.49 2.93
C THR A 689 -8.44 -7.14 3.55
N ILE A 690 -8.41 -7.08 4.87
CA ILE A 690 -8.02 -5.87 5.62
C ILE A 690 -6.58 -5.97 6.11
N GLU A 691 -6.08 -4.96 6.81
CA GLU A 691 -4.78 -5.00 7.49
C GLU A 691 -4.94 -4.88 9.00
N LEU A 692 -3.96 -5.34 9.78
CA LEU A 692 -4.04 -5.16 11.25
C LEU A 692 -3.90 -3.69 11.65
N VAL A 693 -3.29 -2.84 10.83
CA VAL A 693 -3.29 -1.37 11.02
C VAL A 693 -4.70 -0.78 11.01
N ASP A 694 -5.67 -1.47 10.40
CA ASP A 694 -7.06 -1.02 10.33
C ASP A 694 -7.84 -1.30 11.63
N LEU A 695 -7.30 -2.12 12.54
CA LEU A 695 -8.01 -2.51 13.76
C LEU A 695 -8.11 -1.39 14.79
N LEU A 696 -7.05 -0.63 15.05
CA LEU A 696 -7.13 0.54 15.94
C LEU A 696 -8.21 1.52 15.49
N PRO A 697 -8.22 2.01 14.23
CA PRO A 697 -9.24 2.96 13.81
C PRO A 697 -10.64 2.35 13.77
N THR A 698 -10.76 1.05 13.49
CA THR A 698 -12.05 0.34 13.54
C THR A 698 -12.61 0.29 14.96
N VAL A 699 -11.79 -0.08 15.94
CA VAL A 699 -12.20 -0.15 17.35
C VAL A 699 -12.59 1.24 17.87
N ALA A 700 -11.80 2.27 17.53
CA ALA A 700 -12.09 3.64 17.88
C ALA A 700 -13.43 4.12 17.29
N ASP A 701 -13.71 3.84 16.01
CA ASP A 701 -14.99 4.15 15.34
C ASP A 701 -16.17 3.42 16.03
N ILE A 702 -16.00 2.14 16.40
CA ILE A 702 -17.05 1.38 17.08
C ILE A 702 -17.44 2.00 18.43
N VAL A 703 -16.45 2.47 19.18
CA VAL A 703 -16.64 3.07 20.50
C VAL A 703 -16.99 4.56 20.40
N GLY A 704 -16.72 5.20 19.27
CA GLY A 704 -16.90 6.63 19.04
C GLY A 704 -15.80 7.48 19.69
N LEU A 705 -14.54 7.04 19.57
CA LEU A 705 -13.33 7.78 19.97
C LEU A 705 -12.72 8.50 18.77
N GLU A 706 -12.13 9.67 19.01
CA GLU A 706 -11.37 10.41 17.99
C GLU A 706 -10.02 9.73 17.73
N LEU A 707 -9.60 9.67 16.46
CA LEU A 707 -8.32 9.05 16.11
C LEU A 707 -7.16 10.01 16.40
N PRO A 708 -6.04 9.50 16.97
CA PRO A 708 -4.84 10.31 17.11
C PRO A 708 -4.23 10.63 15.74
N GLU A 709 -3.46 11.73 15.69
CA GLU A 709 -2.72 12.11 14.49
C GLU A 709 -1.73 11.01 14.08
N GLY A 710 -1.66 10.73 12.77
CA GLY A 710 -0.70 9.81 12.20
C GLY A 710 -1.10 8.33 12.20
N VAL A 711 -2.32 7.98 12.59
CA VAL A 711 -2.88 6.65 12.30
C VAL A 711 -2.92 6.44 10.78
N GLN A 712 -2.39 5.32 10.31
CA GLN A 712 -2.25 5.01 8.88
C GLN A 712 -3.36 4.10 8.35
N GLY A 713 -3.93 3.25 9.20
CA GLY A 713 -5.06 2.40 8.84
C GLY A 713 -6.38 3.17 8.67
N ALA A 714 -7.40 2.48 8.17
CA ALA A 714 -8.75 3.00 8.01
C ALA A 714 -9.77 2.14 8.76
N SER A 715 -10.86 2.74 9.26
CA SER A 715 -11.95 1.99 9.88
C SER A 715 -12.66 1.11 8.86
N VAL A 716 -12.85 -0.16 9.19
CA VAL A 716 -13.57 -1.15 8.38
C VAL A 716 -15.00 -1.40 8.88
N VAL A 717 -15.53 -0.52 9.73
CA VAL A 717 -16.92 -0.60 10.25
C VAL A 717 -17.95 -0.75 9.12
N LYS A 718 -17.73 -0.10 7.96
CA LYS A 718 -18.61 -0.25 6.79
C LYS A 718 -18.69 -1.72 6.35
N LEU A 719 -17.55 -2.40 6.26
CA LEU A 719 -17.48 -3.82 5.92
C LEU A 719 -18.21 -4.68 6.97
N LEU A 720 -18.06 -4.36 8.26
CA LEU A 720 -18.72 -5.07 9.36
C LEU A 720 -20.25 -4.90 9.37
N GLU A 721 -20.74 -3.77 8.86
CA GLU A 721 -22.17 -3.50 8.66
C GLU A 721 -22.72 -4.12 7.38
N GLY A 722 -21.91 -4.91 6.66
CA GLY A 722 -22.28 -5.54 5.40
C GLY A 722 -22.31 -4.56 4.22
N ARG A 723 -21.83 -3.32 4.41
CA ARG A 723 -21.63 -2.37 3.32
C ARG A 723 -20.39 -2.81 2.55
N ARG A 724 -20.54 -3.09 1.26
CA ARG A 724 -19.43 -3.51 0.40
C ARG A 724 -18.51 -2.33 0.09
N ASP A 725 -17.25 -2.47 0.48
CA ASP A 725 -16.14 -1.63 0.04
C ASP A 725 -15.31 -2.43 -0.96
N ASN A 726 -15.78 -2.61 -2.20
CA ASN A 726 -15.15 -3.50 -3.19
C ASN A 726 -13.86 -2.92 -3.81
N SER A 727 -13.15 -2.05 -3.10
CA SER A 727 -11.80 -1.71 -3.47
C SER A 727 -10.96 -3.01 -3.43
N ALA A 728 -10.30 -3.32 -4.55
CA ALA A 728 -9.25 -4.33 -4.56
C ALA A 728 -8.01 -3.73 -3.88
N ASP A 729 -8.15 -3.25 -2.64
CA ASP A 729 -7.09 -2.51 -1.97
C ASP A 729 -5.92 -3.43 -1.70
N ALA A 730 -4.74 -2.94 -2.07
CA ALA A 730 -3.50 -3.57 -1.74
C ALA A 730 -3.23 -3.49 -0.23
N VAL A 731 -2.71 -4.60 0.29
CA VAL A 731 -2.33 -4.77 1.69
C VAL A 731 -0.85 -5.15 1.77
N PHE A 732 -0.15 -4.70 2.81
CA PHE A 732 1.31 -4.67 2.84
C PHE A 732 1.89 -5.39 4.07
N ALA A 733 3.05 -6.01 3.86
CA ALA A 733 3.83 -6.60 4.94
C ALA A 733 5.34 -6.44 4.71
N ALA A 734 6.11 -6.54 5.79
CA ALA A 734 7.55 -6.45 5.78
C ALA A 734 8.19 -7.45 6.75
N ALA A 735 9.41 -7.86 6.44
CA ALA A 735 10.29 -8.52 7.40
C ALA A 735 11.67 -7.85 7.36
N GLY A 736 12.03 -7.20 8.47
CA GLY A 736 13.23 -6.36 8.55
C GLY A 736 13.30 -5.31 7.44
N ASP A 737 14.52 -4.99 7.02
CA ASP A 737 14.80 -4.07 5.91
C ASP A 737 14.89 -4.77 4.54
N THR A 738 14.74 -6.09 4.50
CA THR A 738 15.19 -6.94 3.38
C THR A 738 14.05 -7.54 2.57
N HIS A 739 12.88 -7.72 3.17
CA HIS A 739 11.73 -8.34 2.53
C HIS A 739 10.51 -7.42 2.59
N ARG A 740 9.76 -7.38 1.50
CA ARG A 740 8.49 -6.64 1.37
C ARG A 740 7.48 -7.51 0.66
N ALA A 741 6.23 -7.38 1.02
CA ALA A 741 5.12 -8.07 0.36
C ALA A 741 3.97 -7.11 0.11
N VAL A 742 3.26 -7.35 -0.98
CA VAL A 742 1.95 -6.76 -1.25
C VAL A 742 1.01 -7.86 -1.72
N ALA A 743 -0.20 -7.90 -1.18
CA ALA A 743 -1.27 -8.72 -1.71
C ALA A 743 -2.40 -7.82 -2.23
N GLN A 744 -2.97 -8.18 -3.37
CA GLN A 744 -4.07 -7.44 -3.98
C GLN A 744 -4.94 -8.39 -4.81
N GLY A 745 -6.23 -8.47 -4.47
CA GLY A 745 -7.14 -9.44 -5.06
C GLY A 745 -6.59 -10.87 -4.90
N ARG A 746 -6.35 -11.54 -6.04
CA ARG A 746 -5.81 -12.90 -6.08
C ARG A 746 -4.28 -12.98 -6.05
N TYR A 747 -3.58 -11.87 -6.10
CA TYR A 747 -2.13 -11.86 -6.27
C TYR A 747 -1.42 -11.59 -4.94
N HIS A 748 -0.33 -12.33 -4.70
CA HIS A 748 0.60 -12.10 -3.60
C HIS A 748 2.00 -11.94 -4.16
N TYR A 749 2.56 -10.75 -4.07
CA TYR A 749 3.87 -10.40 -4.58
C TYR A 749 4.85 -10.24 -3.43
N LEU A 750 6.02 -10.86 -3.57
CA LEU A 750 7.14 -10.77 -2.64
C LEU A 750 8.32 -10.10 -3.31
N LEU A 751 9.01 -9.26 -2.57
CA LEU A 751 10.26 -8.66 -2.96
C LEU A 751 11.32 -8.95 -1.89
N ARG A 752 12.41 -9.61 -2.29
CA ARG A 752 13.52 -10.06 -1.44
C ARG A 752 14.84 -9.46 -1.91
N THR A 753 15.82 -9.43 -1.00
CA THR A 753 17.17 -8.92 -1.28
C THR A 753 17.78 -9.50 -2.56
N GLY A 754 18.62 -8.70 -3.20
CA GLY A 754 19.26 -9.04 -4.46
C GLY A 754 18.33 -8.93 -5.67
N ASP A 755 17.27 -8.12 -5.60
CA ASP A 755 16.29 -7.95 -6.68
C ASP A 755 15.56 -9.27 -7.02
N ASN A 756 15.36 -10.15 -6.04
CA ASN A 756 14.61 -11.39 -6.23
C ASN A 756 13.15 -11.18 -5.82
N ASP A 757 12.24 -11.19 -6.78
CA ASP A 757 10.81 -11.08 -6.55
C ASP A 757 10.05 -12.30 -7.04
N LEU A 758 9.01 -12.65 -6.29
CA LEU A 758 8.16 -13.81 -6.51
C LEU A 758 6.73 -13.32 -6.62
N LEU A 759 5.94 -14.00 -7.44
CA LEU A 759 4.52 -13.72 -7.57
C LEU A 759 3.74 -15.01 -7.41
N PHE A 760 2.67 -14.96 -6.63
CA PHE A 760 1.79 -16.09 -6.43
C PHE A 760 0.34 -15.72 -6.66
N ASP A 761 -0.46 -16.74 -6.98
CA ASP A 761 -1.90 -16.67 -7.12
C ASP A 761 -2.55 -17.41 -5.95
N THR A 762 -3.27 -16.68 -5.10
CA THR A 762 -3.85 -17.15 -3.84
C THR A 762 -5.19 -17.88 -4.03
N LEU A 763 -5.73 -17.92 -5.25
CA LEU A 763 -6.96 -18.66 -5.55
C LEU A 763 -6.71 -20.13 -5.94
N GLN A 764 -5.46 -20.60 -5.96
CA GLN A 764 -5.14 -21.99 -6.32
C GLN A 764 -5.26 -22.92 -5.09
N PRO A 765 -6.27 -23.81 -5.03
CA PRO A 765 -6.54 -24.62 -3.84
C PRO A 765 -5.43 -25.65 -3.57
N GLY A 766 -5.13 -25.87 -2.29
CA GLY A 766 -4.25 -26.96 -1.82
C GLY A 766 -2.75 -26.69 -1.89
N ARG A 767 -2.34 -25.58 -2.52
CA ARG A 767 -0.95 -25.06 -2.58
C ARG A 767 -0.94 -23.55 -2.83
N GLU A 768 -1.80 -22.82 -2.11
CA GLU A 768 -1.84 -21.35 -2.19
C GLU A 768 -0.42 -20.81 -1.93
N GLY A 769 0.17 -20.10 -2.88
CA GLY A 769 1.48 -19.46 -2.64
C GLY A 769 2.73 -20.32 -2.87
N THR A 770 2.66 -21.53 -3.46
CA THR A 770 3.87 -22.38 -3.60
C THR A 770 4.55 -22.34 -4.97
N LYS A 771 3.82 -21.97 -6.04
CA LYS A 771 4.38 -21.90 -7.39
C LYS A 771 4.65 -20.45 -7.75
N ASP A 772 5.92 -20.11 -7.96
CA ASP A 772 6.27 -18.80 -8.50
C ASP A 772 5.76 -18.63 -9.93
N LEU A 773 4.98 -17.56 -10.13
CA LEU A 773 4.37 -17.14 -11.38
C LEU A 773 5.01 -15.84 -11.92
N SER A 774 6.10 -15.36 -11.30
CA SER A 774 6.78 -14.11 -11.67
C SER A 774 7.23 -14.04 -13.14
N GLN A 775 7.45 -15.20 -13.77
CA GLN A 775 7.84 -15.31 -15.18
C GLN A 775 6.66 -15.57 -16.13
N THR A 776 5.52 -16.03 -15.60
CA THR A 776 4.35 -16.39 -16.42
C THR A 776 3.26 -15.33 -16.38
N LEU A 777 3.28 -14.44 -15.39
CA LEU A 777 2.29 -13.36 -15.22
C LEU A 777 3.00 -11.99 -15.11
N PRO A 778 3.67 -11.51 -16.16
CA PRO A 778 4.42 -10.26 -16.14
C PRO A 778 3.55 -9.02 -15.89
N ILE A 779 2.29 -8.97 -16.35
CA ILE A 779 1.38 -7.84 -16.12
C ILE A 779 0.99 -7.76 -14.64
N ALA A 780 0.62 -8.89 -14.04
CA ALA A 780 0.35 -8.96 -12.61
C ALA A 780 1.56 -8.59 -11.76
N ARG A 781 2.73 -9.16 -12.08
CA ARG A 781 3.99 -8.85 -11.39
C ARG A 781 4.27 -7.35 -11.42
N ARG A 782 4.06 -6.72 -12.57
CA ARG A 782 4.25 -5.27 -12.77
C ARG A 782 3.25 -4.45 -11.94
N ALA A 783 1.96 -4.74 -12.02
CA ALA A 783 0.91 -4.03 -11.28
C ALA A 783 1.17 -4.04 -9.76
N LEU A 784 1.52 -5.20 -9.21
CA LEU A 784 1.77 -5.36 -7.78
C LEU A 784 3.07 -4.65 -7.37
N ARG A 785 4.13 -4.74 -8.18
CA ARG A 785 5.40 -4.05 -7.92
C ARG A 785 5.24 -2.54 -7.92
N ASP A 786 4.46 -1.99 -8.84
CA ASP A 786 4.20 -0.54 -8.92
C ASP A 786 3.42 -0.07 -7.70
N THR A 787 2.40 -0.82 -7.30
CA THR A 787 1.64 -0.58 -6.06
C THR A 787 2.55 -0.59 -4.83
N LEU A 788 3.43 -1.58 -4.70
CA LEU A 788 4.40 -1.65 -3.61
C LEU A 788 5.40 -0.48 -3.64
N ALA A 789 5.81 -0.04 -4.83
CA ALA A 789 6.74 1.08 -4.97
C ALA A 789 6.13 2.39 -4.49
N ILE A 790 4.85 2.65 -4.79
CA ILE A 790 4.10 3.81 -4.26
C ILE A 790 4.09 3.72 -2.73
N PHE A 791 3.67 2.57 -2.17
CA PHE A 791 3.63 2.40 -0.72
C PHE A 791 4.98 2.67 -0.07
N LEU A 792 6.04 1.99 -0.50
CA LEU A 792 7.36 2.15 0.11
C LEU A 792 7.94 3.54 -0.08
N GLY A 793 7.52 4.23 -1.13
CA GLY A 793 7.90 5.60 -1.33
C GLY A 793 7.30 6.55 -0.29
N TYR A 794 6.08 6.28 0.13
CA TYR A 794 5.28 7.20 0.95
C TYR A 794 4.89 6.60 2.31
N ALA A 795 5.45 5.45 2.68
CA ALA A 795 5.04 4.67 3.84
C ALA A 795 5.11 5.44 5.16
N SER A 796 6.00 6.42 5.30
CA SER A 796 6.13 7.24 6.52
C SER A 796 5.02 8.29 6.69
N ILE A 797 4.39 8.69 5.59
CA ILE A 797 3.36 9.73 5.53
C ILE A 797 1.99 9.19 5.11
N TRP A 798 1.90 7.93 4.69
CA TRP A 798 0.67 7.39 4.12
C TRP A 798 -0.41 7.28 5.18
N GLU A 799 -1.59 7.84 4.89
CA GLU A 799 -2.77 7.79 5.74
C GLU A 799 -3.96 7.37 4.87
N LYS A 800 -4.45 6.13 5.04
CA LYS A 800 -5.56 5.61 4.23
C LYS A 800 -6.79 6.53 4.22
N PRO A 801 -7.22 7.14 5.34
CA PRO A 801 -8.36 8.04 5.35
C PRO A 801 -8.18 9.30 4.49
N LYS A 802 -6.93 9.74 4.29
CA LYS A 802 -6.58 10.92 3.51
C LYS A 802 -6.27 10.58 2.06
N PHE A 803 -5.35 9.65 1.84
CA PHE A 803 -4.75 9.33 0.54
C PHE A 803 -5.37 8.12 -0.16
N GLY A 804 -6.25 7.35 0.49
CA GLY A 804 -6.76 6.09 -0.04
C GLY A 804 -5.75 4.95 0.09
N SER A 805 -5.83 3.97 -0.80
CA SER A 805 -4.85 2.87 -0.89
C SER A 805 -3.79 3.18 -1.94
N PRO A 806 -2.53 2.73 -1.82
CA PRO A 806 -1.54 2.88 -2.89
C PRO A 806 -1.98 2.29 -4.24
N SER A 807 -2.92 1.34 -4.22
CA SER A 807 -3.54 0.77 -5.42
C SER A 807 -4.82 1.50 -5.90
N SER A 808 -5.33 2.41 -5.09
CA SER A 808 -6.56 3.20 -5.32
C SER A 808 -6.43 4.55 -4.59
N PRO A 809 -5.46 5.42 -4.98
CA PRO A 809 -5.23 6.68 -4.29
C PRO A 809 -6.37 7.67 -4.57
N ARG A 810 -6.57 8.61 -3.65
CA ARG A 810 -7.52 9.74 -3.77
C ARG A 810 -6.82 10.99 -4.30
N SER A 811 -7.56 11.96 -4.85
CA SER A 811 -7.09 13.30 -5.27
C SER A 811 -6.09 13.93 -4.31
N ALA A 812 -6.37 13.87 -3.00
CA ALA A 812 -5.54 14.46 -1.98
C ALA A 812 -4.08 13.97 -2.01
N PHE A 813 -3.83 12.74 -2.48
CA PHE A 813 -2.48 12.22 -2.66
C PHE A 813 -1.77 12.87 -3.85
N ALA A 814 -2.46 13.06 -4.97
CA ALA A 814 -1.90 13.73 -6.13
C ALA A 814 -1.64 15.21 -5.86
N ASP A 815 -2.55 15.91 -5.16
CA ASP A 815 -2.32 17.29 -4.71
C ASP A 815 -1.05 17.38 -3.85
N TYR A 816 -0.93 16.46 -2.89
CA TYR A 816 0.24 16.39 -2.03
C TYR A 816 1.54 16.14 -2.83
N ALA A 817 1.48 15.27 -3.83
CA ALA A 817 2.61 15.03 -4.72
C ALA A 817 2.99 16.32 -5.46
N ILE A 818 2.05 16.91 -6.20
CA ILE A 818 2.27 18.13 -7.00
C ILE A 818 2.82 19.28 -6.14
N GLU A 819 2.27 19.50 -4.94
CA GLU A 819 2.74 20.55 -4.01
C GLU A 819 4.19 20.36 -3.57
N ARG A 820 4.69 19.12 -3.49
CA ARG A 820 6.09 18.80 -3.17
C ARG A 820 7.02 18.98 -4.37
N GLY A 821 6.45 19.46 -5.48
CA GLY A 821 7.07 19.50 -6.77
C GLY A 821 7.04 18.14 -7.44
N TRP A 822 6.27 17.18 -6.89
CA TRP A 822 6.17 15.81 -7.35
C TRP A 822 5.19 15.59 -8.50
#